data_AF-A0A6I3LJW7-F1
#
_entry.id   AF-A0A6I3LJW7-F1
#
_cell.length_a   1.000
_cell.length_b   1.000
_cell.length_c   1.000
_cell.angle_alpha   90.00
_cell.angle_beta   90.00
_cell.angle_gamma   90.00
#
_symmetry.space_group_name_H-M   'P 1'
#
loop_
_entity.id
_entity.type
_entity.pdbx_description
1 polymer ?
#
loop_
_entity_poly.entity_id
_entity_poly.type
_entity_poly.pdbx_seq_one_letter_code
_entity_poly.pdbx_strand_id
1 'polypeptide(L)'
;MNTFSEEANYVLQFINETNRSIFLTGKAGTGKTTLLREIISTTHKNTVVVAPTGIAALNAGGVTIHSLFHLPFATLVPDTKNPPIFTDHIKIENRVSLRRHMLMNNARRSIFKNMELLVIDEVSMLRADVLDAMDFVLQSVRKNSMPFGGVQLLFIGDLLQLPPVVKNEEWDILKRYYDGVYFFHAEVIRNNPPLYIELEKIYRQSDDRFITILNNLRNNRVTREQVEILNAYLDPTFDVMKNPGYITLTTHNATADKINTEALKEIDNKEFKYEAEIVGDFPEKIFPIEFNLGLKKGAQVIFIKNDISPEKKFFNGKMGVIERLSSNEVFVRFPEENVTIEVERYEWQNIKYTVDQNTKEIKEDVLGTFTHYPLKLAWAITVHKSQGLTFDKAVLDVSRVFLPGQAYVALSRLRSLEGLVLSSPLRMNGLENDTDVMSYSQNKSSLNELAFQLAEETQVFLGKFLIKTYSWFDLNTSWHTHLYGYLAETDRSKKSSYKQWAEKITKELDSILINSEKFVKQLKALFQEKPFRFDFTKERVFKAYDYFFPKMDHIVFELLFTIAQVKRQRKMKAFYEELVVLEDELLTVVLNMKKANKMLEVLHEGKKLCKENLRTLDSSEYKINHLVAIAELIRNTTLAVDDEYDLADFSSDKKAKDKKEKKKPTYMITLDLWKEGNRIDEIAELRKLTKTTIYSHLGKLVEDNSLSIEDILPSERIIELQALFEEFHGKSISEIKAEIEDKYSWEELKLYQRSRPSAAEG
;
A
#
# COMPACT_ATOMS: atom_id res chain seq x y z
N MET A 1 -0.39 22.66 -7.66
CA MET A 1 -0.37 22.20 -6.26
C MET A 1 -1.80 21.81 -5.89
N ASN A 2 -2.05 20.57 -5.49
CA ASN A 2 -3.39 20.18 -5.02
C ASN A 2 -3.54 20.73 -3.61
N THR A 3 -4.38 21.75 -3.42
CA THR A 3 -4.75 22.25 -2.10
C THR A 3 -5.66 21.22 -1.43
N PHE A 4 -5.08 20.38 -0.57
CA PHE A 4 -5.83 19.53 0.36
C PHE A 4 -6.67 20.40 1.31
N SER A 5 -7.78 19.87 1.80
CA SER A 5 -8.62 20.57 2.79
C SER A 5 -7.90 20.69 4.14
N GLU A 6 -8.39 21.54 5.04
CA GLU A 6 -7.78 21.71 6.36
C GLU A 6 -7.79 20.41 7.18
N GLU A 7 -8.87 19.63 7.11
CA GLU A 7 -8.99 18.34 7.78
C GLU A 7 -7.94 17.35 7.26
N ALA A 8 -7.72 17.33 5.94
CA ALA A 8 -6.71 16.49 5.32
C ALA A 8 -5.29 16.87 5.77
N ASN A 9 -5.02 18.17 5.98
CA ASN A 9 -3.75 18.64 6.54
C ASN A 9 -3.58 18.21 8.00
N TYR A 10 -4.63 18.28 8.82
CA TYR A 10 -4.59 17.76 10.19
C TYR A 10 -4.31 16.26 10.21
N VAL A 11 -4.91 15.47 9.32
CA VAL A 11 -4.61 14.03 9.21
C VAL A 11 -3.11 13.81 8.95
N LEU A 12 -2.52 14.54 7.99
CA LEU A 12 -1.08 14.45 7.71
C LEU A 12 -0.22 14.77 8.94
N GLN A 13 -0.62 15.77 9.73
CA GLN A 13 0.09 16.14 10.96
C GLN A 13 -0.09 15.10 12.06
N PHE A 14 -1.32 14.66 12.38
CA PHE A 14 -1.54 13.62 13.39
C PHE A 14 -0.81 12.32 13.06
N ILE A 15 -0.71 11.95 11.79
CA ILE A 15 0.04 10.76 11.37
C ILE A 15 1.54 10.90 11.66
N ASN A 16 2.15 12.04 11.35
CA ASN A 16 3.59 12.22 11.52
C ASN A 16 3.99 12.65 12.94
N GLU A 17 3.18 13.46 13.59
CA GLU A 17 3.54 14.18 14.83
C GLU A 17 2.95 13.54 16.08
N THR A 18 2.11 12.51 15.96
CA THR A 18 1.48 11.83 17.12
C THR A 18 1.46 10.32 16.98
N ASN A 19 1.11 9.57 18.03
CA ASN A 19 0.75 8.15 17.94
C ASN A 19 -0.77 7.91 18.09
N ARG A 20 -1.58 8.95 17.87
CA ARG A 20 -3.04 8.87 17.98
C ARG A 20 -3.61 8.12 16.77
N SER A 21 -4.33 7.03 16.99
CA SER A 21 -5.03 6.34 15.90
C SER A 21 -6.16 7.20 15.36
N ILE A 22 -6.38 7.16 14.04
CA ILE A 22 -7.34 8.02 13.34
C ILE A 22 -8.32 7.15 12.58
N PHE A 23 -9.61 7.50 12.63
CA PHE A 23 -10.59 7.05 11.67
C PHE A 23 -10.89 8.18 10.69
N LEU A 24 -10.31 8.07 9.50
CA LEU A 24 -10.54 8.95 8.37
C LEU A 24 -11.75 8.46 7.59
N THR A 25 -12.82 9.23 7.67
CA THR A 25 -14.04 9.01 6.91
C THR A 25 -14.34 10.20 6.01
N GLY A 26 -15.41 10.08 5.26
CA GLY A 26 -15.87 11.12 4.36
C GLY A 26 -16.83 10.54 3.36
N LYS A 27 -17.69 11.40 2.84
CA LYS A 27 -18.65 11.06 1.80
C LYS A 27 -17.96 10.44 0.57
N ALA A 28 -18.74 9.79 -0.26
CA ALA A 28 -18.27 9.34 -1.56
C ALA A 28 -17.67 10.51 -2.36
N GLY A 29 -16.45 10.35 -2.90
CA GLY A 29 -15.82 11.38 -3.74
C GLY A 29 -15.07 12.50 -3.01
N THR A 30 -14.77 12.36 -1.71
CA THR A 30 -14.03 13.37 -0.92
C THR A 30 -12.50 13.27 -1.02
N GLY A 31 -11.96 12.37 -1.84
CA GLY A 31 -10.52 12.26 -2.09
C GLY A 31 -9.74 11.38 -1.11
N LYS A 32 -10.39 10.50 -0.32
CA LYS A 32 -9.74 9.57 0.64
C LYS A 32 -8.54 8.81 0.05
N THR A 33 -8.70 8.16 -1.11
CA THR A 33 -7.61 7.40 -1.76
C THR A 33 -6.46 8.31 -2.22
N THR A 34 -6.75 9.56 -2.58
CA THR A 34 -5.71 10.55 -2.92
C THR A 34 -4.91 10.93 -1.68
N LEU A 35 -5.59 11.17 -0.55
CA LEU A 35 -4.94 11.46 0.73
C LEU A 35 -4.13 10.27 1.25
N LEU A 36 -4.61 9.03 1.10
CA LEU A 36 -3.85 7.82 1.42
C LEU A 36 -2.50 7.79 0.69
N ARG A 37 -2.48 8.07 -0.62
CA ARG A 37 -1.24 8.11 -1.40
C ARG A 37 -0.29 9.20 -0.91
N GLU A 38 -0.82 10.37 -0.55
CA GLU A 38 -0.04 11.46 0.02
C GLU A 38 0.59 11.06 1.35
N ILE A 39 -0.19 10.45 2.26
CA ILE A 39 0.29 9.94 3.56
C ILE A 39 1.43 8.96 3.35
N ILE A 40 1.28 7.95 2.49
CA ILE A 40 2.33 6.95 2.22
C ILE A 40 3.61 7.62 1.67
N SER A 41 3.47 8.67 0.86
CA SER A 41 4.62 9.36 0.27
C SER A 41 5.34 10.31 1.22
N THR A 42 4.62 10.90 2.18
CA THR A 42 5.14 11.94 3.07
C THR A 42 5.44 11.44 4.47
N THR A 43 4.90 10.29 4.88
CA THR A 43 5.12 9.75 6.24
C THR A 43 6.54 9.29 6.44
N HIS A 44 7.15 9.70 7.55
CA HIS A 44 8.45 9.18 7.99
C HIS A 44 8.33 7.87 8.78
N LYS A 45 7.09 7.39 8.99
CA LYS A 45 6.83 6.19 9.77
C LYS A 45 6.96 4.94 8.90
N ASN A 46 7.49 3.89 9.50
CA ASN A 46 7.47 2.56 8.90
C ASN A 46 6.02 2.08 8.74
N THR A 47 5.52 2.18 7.51
CA THR A 47 4.10 2.08 7.20
C THR A 47 3.79 0.78 6.47
N VAL A 48 2.70 0.13 6.88
CA VAL A 48 2.15 -1.03 6.20
C VAL A 48 0.70 -0.74 5.85
N VAL A 49 0.33 -0.98 4.60
CA VAL A 49 -1.05 -0.82 4.10
C VAL A 49 -1.70 -2.18 3.94
N VAL A 50 -2.89 -2.32 4.52
CA VAL A 50 -3.74 -3.51 4.42
C VAL A 50 -5.17 -3.16 4.02
N ALA A 51 -5.88 -4.14 3.48
CA ALA A 51 -7.33 -4.06 3.27
C ALA A 51 -8.02 -5.42 3.53
N PRO A 52 -9.35 -5.44 3.80
CA PRO A 52 -10.09 -6.68 4.03
C PRO A 52 -10.14 -7.61 2.81
N THR A 53 -10.17 -7.06 1.58
CA THR A 53 -10.32 -7.82 0.32
C THR A 53 -9.11 -7.67 -0.60
N GLY A 54 -8.88 -8.65 -1.47
CA GLY A 54 -7.74 -8.67 -2.40
C GLY A 54 -7.72 -7.48 -3.37
N ILE A 55 -8.88 -7.14 -3.94
CA ILE A 55 -9.00 -6.01 -4.89
C ILE A 55 -8.77 -4.67 -4.17
N ALA A 56 -9.32 -4.50 -2.96
CA ALA A 56 -9.08 -3.29 -2.17
C ALA A 56 -7.59 -3.14 -1.81
N ALA A 57 -6.94 -4.23 -1.40
CA ALA A 57 -5.52 -4.26 -1.10
C ALA A 57 -4.68 -3.86 -2.34
N LEU A 58 -5.00 -4.43 -3.51
CA LEU A 58 -4.32 -4.12 -4.77
C LEU A 58 -4.52 -2.65 -5.18
N ASN A 59 -5.70 -2.07 -4.93
CA ASN A 59 -5.99 -0.68 -5.24
C ASN A 59 -5.31 0.31 -4.27
N ALA A 60 -5.25 -0.04 -2.99
CA ALA A 60 -4.51 0.70 -1.97
C ALA A 60 -2.98 0.58 -2.14
N GLY A 61 -2.53 -0.42 -2.93
CA GLY A 61 -1.11 -0.74 -3.08
C GLY A 61 -0.53 -1.44 -1.86
N GLY A 62 -1.35 -2.24 -1.18
CA GLY A 62 -1.00 -3.01 0.01
C GLY A 62 -1.29 -4.50 -0.13
N VAL A 63 -1.42 -5.18 1.01
CA VAL A 63 -1.73 -6.62 1.08
C VAL A 63 -3.04 -6.87 1.83
N THR A 64 -3.58 -8.08 1.79
CA THR A 64 -4.78 -8.37 2.58
C THR A 64 -4.43 -8.54 4.07
N ILE A 65 -5.38 -8.20 4.95
CA ILE A 65 -5.23 -8.41 6.40
C ILE A 65 -4.88 -9.87 6.71
N HIS A 66 -5.63 -10.81 6.11
CA HIS A 66 -5.42 -12.24 6.26
C HIS A 66 -4.00 -12.68 5.84
N SER A 67 -3.48 -12.12 4.73
CA SER A 67 -2.13 -12.45 4.25
C SER A 67 -1.02 -11.89 5.15
N LEU A 68 -1.14 -10.67 5.65
CA LEU A 68 -0.11 -10.06 6.51
C LEU A 68 -0.04 -10.77 7.87
N PHE A 69 -1.21 -10.93 8.50
CA PHE A 69 -1.34 -11.44 9.86
C PHE A 69 -1.42 -12.97 9.95
N HIS A 70 -1.43 -13.69 8.82
CA HIS A 70 -1.66 -15.14 8.75
C HIS A 70 -2.95 -15.56 9.46
N LEU A 71 -4.00 -14.73 9.38
CA LEU A 71 -5.28 -15.06 10.00
C LEU A 71 -6.00 -16.13 9.17
N PRO A 72 -6.55 -17.17 9.81
CA PRO A 72 -7.40 -18.14 9.13
C PRO A 72 -8.74 -17.50 8.72
N PHE A 73 -9.33 -18.00 7.64
CA PHE A 73 -10.72 -17.65 7.27
C PHE A 73 -11.68 -18.41 8.20
N ALA A 74 -11.82 -17.91 9.41
CA ALA A 74 -12.61 -18.48 10.50
C ALA A 74 -13.19 -17.35 11.37
N THR A 75 -14.24 -17.66 12.14
CA THR A 75 -14.76 -16.76 13.17
C THR A 75 -13.78 -16.74 14.34
N LEU A 76 -13.32 -15.54 14.73
CA LEU A 76 -12.26 -15.36 15.72
C LEU A 76 -12.84 -14.93 17.06
N VAL A 77 -13.02 -15.85 18.00
CA VAL A 77 -13.59 -15.52 19.31
C VAL A 77 -12.51 -15.09 20.31
N PRO A 78 -12.77 -14.08 21.16
CA PRO A 78 -11.80 -13.60 22.15
C PRO A 78 -11.63 -14.57 23.33
N ASP A 79 -12.42 -15.63 23.39
CA ASP A 79 -12.36 -16.65 24.45
C ASP A 79 -11.05 -17.44 24.44
N THR A 80 -10.72 -18.01 25.60
CA THR A 80 -9.57 -18.89 25.83
C THR A 80 -9.97 -20.28 26.32
N LYS A 81 -11.24 -20.49 26.72
CA LYS A 81 -11.68 -21.70 27.42
C LYS A 81 -12.31 -22.74 26.49
N ASN A 82 -13.11 -22.33 25.50
CA ASN A 82 -13.79 -23.27 24.61
C ASN A 82 -12.86 -23.76 23.50
N PRO A 83 -12.81 -25.08 23.21
CA PRO A 83 -11.99 -25.60 22.11
C PRO A 83 -12.48 -25.07 20.75
N PRO A 84 -11.60 -24.97 19.75
CA PRO A 84 -12.00 -24.56 18.40
C PRO A 84 -13.00 -25.57 17.83
N ILE A 85 -14.05 -25.06 17.19
CA ILE A 85 -15.09 -25.89 16.55
C ILE A 85 -14.88 -25.79 15.05
N PHE A 86 -14.65 -26.94 14.41
CA PHE A 86 -14.56 -27.04 12.95
C PHE A 86 -15.67 -27.96 12.45
N THR A 87 -16.61 -27.39 11.72
CA THR A 87 -17.60 -28.13 10.91
C THR A 87 -17.35 -27.83 9.43
N ASP A 88 -18.03 -28.55 8.53
CA ASP A 88 -17.94 -28.30 7.08
C ASP A 88 -18.39 -26.88 6.68
N HIS A 89 -19.19 -26.22 7.53
CA HIS A 89 -19.81 -24.93 7.25
C HIS A 89 -19.23 -23.77 8.10
N ILE A 90 -18.73 -24.05 9.31
CA ILE A 90 -18.26 -23.05 10.27
C ILE A 90 -16.89 -23.46 10.81
N LYS A 91 -15.94 -22.53 10.80
CA LYS A 91 -14.63 -22.68 11.45
C LYS A 91 -14.52 -21.62 12.54
N ILE A 92 -14.21 -22.04 13.76
CA ILE A 92 -14.07 -21.16 14.91
C ILE A 92 -12.67 -21.31 15.50
N GLU A 93 -12.00 -20.19 15.62
CA GLU A 93 -10.66 -20.08 16.19
C GLU A 93 -10.72 -19.17 17.42
N ASN A 94 -9.98 -19.51 18.46
CA ASN A 94 -9.93 -18.74 19.70
C ASN A 94 -8.50 -18.19 19.93
N ARG A 95 -8.27 -17.42 20.99
CA ARG A 95 -6.93 -16.85 21.26
C ARG A 95 -5.83 -17.92 21.42
N VAL A 96 -6.18 -19.10 21.94
CA VAL A 96 -5.23 -20.21 22.15
C VAL A 96 -4.85 -20.87 20.84
N SER A 97 -5.81 -21.21 20.00
CA SER A 97 -5.58 -21.85 18.70
C SER A 97 -4.96 -20.88 17.69
N LEU A 98 -5.32 -19.59 17.75
CA LEU A 98 -4.72 -18.53 16.94
C LEU A 98 -3.20 -18.38 17.16
N ARG A 99 -2.69 -18.64 18.37
CA ARG A 99 -1.23 -18.61 18.64
C ARG A 99 -0.43 -19.56 17.75
N ARG A 100 -1.03 -20.66 17.27
CA ARG A 100 -0.36 -21.59 16.34
C ARG A 100 -0.07 -20.92 14.99
N HIS A 101 -0.94 -20.00 14.57
CA HIS A 101 -0.77 -19.21 13.36
C HIS A 101 0.24 -18.06 13.52
N MET A 102 0.66 -17.76 14.76
CA MET A 102 1.68 -16.74 15.09
C MET A 102 3.11 -17.28 15.07
N LEU A 103 3.31 -18.57 14.77
CA LEU A 103 4.64 -19.15 14.54
C LEU A 103 5.21 -18.62 13.22
N MET A 104 5.76 -17.40 13.29
CA MET A 104 6.27 -16.66 12.16
C MET A 104 7.81 -16.69 12.10
N ASN A 105 8.35 -16.67 10.88
CA ASN A 105 9.78 -16.53 10.65
C ASN A 105 10.31 -15.16 11.12
N ASN A 106 11.63 -15.06 11.31
CA ASN A 106 12.28 -13.83 11.82
C ASN A 106 12.02 -12.62 10.91
N ALA A 107 12.00 -12.82 9.59
CA ALA A 107 11.71 -11.75 8.63
C ALA A 107 10.34 -11.11 8.88
N ARG A 108 9.28 -11.90 9.05
CA ARG A 108 7.93 -11.37 9.30
C ARG A 108 7.79 -10.77 10.71
N ARG A 109 8.42 -11.38 11.72
CA ARG A 109 8.48 -10.79 13.06
C ARG A 109 9.15 -9.41 13.03
N SER A 110 10.19 -9.24 12.22
CA SER A 110 10.87 -7.95 12.05
C SER A 110 9.92 -6.89 11.47
N ILE A 111 9.04 -7.23 10.52
CA ILE A 111 8.01 -6.31 10.01
C ILE A 111 7.13 -5.81 11.16
N PHE A 112 6.57 -6.72 11.97
CA PHE A 112 5.71 -6.33 13.09
C PHE A 112 6.42 -5.55 14.18
N LYS A 113 7.71 -5.80 14.42
CA LYS A 113 8.53 -5.03 15.38
C LYS A 113 8.86 -3.63 14.88
N ASN A 114 9.16 -3.49 13.59
CA ASN A 114 9.56 -2.22 12.98
C ASN A 114 8.40 -1.37 12.48
N MET A 115 7.19 -1.93 12.39
CA MET A 115 5.98 -1.20 12.01
C MET A 115 5.64 -0.11 13.05
N GLU A 116 5.43 1.11 12.56
CA GLU A 116 5.04 2.29 13.33
C GLU A 116 3.62 2.76 12.98
N LEU A 117 3.21 2.58 11.71
CA LEU A 117 1.88 2.93 11.20
C LEU A 117 1.25 1.74 10.44
N LEU A 118 0.03 1.37 10.80
CA LEU A 118 -0.78 0.40 10.05
C LEU A 118 -1.99 1.12 9.45
N VAL A 119 -2.06 1.13 8.12
CA VAL A 119 -3.18 1.72 7.39
C VAL A 119 -4.14 0.63 6.96
N ILE A 120 -5.42 0.78 7.28
CA ILE A 120 -6.49 -0.14 6.91
C ILE A 120 -7.44 0.59 5.98
N ASP A 121 -7.36 0.30 4.68
CA ASP A 121 -8.29 0.83 3.69
C ASP A 121 -9.57 -0.02 3.61
N GLU A 122 -10.68 0.61 3.24
CA GLU A 122 -12.02 0.02 3.23
C GLU A 122 -12.44 -0.63 4.57
N VAL A 123 -12.20 0.09 5.68
CA VAL A 123 -12.51 -0.38 7.05
C VAL A 123 -13.99 -0.70 7.27
N SER A 124 -14.91 -0.18 6.46
CA SER A 124 -16.36 -0.47 6.60
C SER A 124 -16.67 -1.96 6.43
N MET A 125 -15.83 -2.70 5.68
CA MET A 125 -15.95 -4.14 5.50
C MET A 125 -15.21 -4.96 6.58
N LEU A 126 -14.52 -4.31 7.52
CA LEU A 126 -13.77 -4.98 8.57
C LEU A 126 -14.68 -5.39 9.73
N ARG A 127 -14.64 -6.68 10.07
CA ARG A 127 -15.37 -7.24 11.20
C ARG A 127 -14.67 -6.93 12.53
N ALA A 128 -15.45 -6.80 13.61
CA ALA A 128 -14.96 -6.59 14.97
C ALA A 128 -13.96 -7.67 15.42
N ASP A 129 -14.28 -8.94 15.17
CA ASP A 129 -13.48 -10.09 15.60
C ASP A 129 -12.10 -10.15 14.93
N VAL A 130 -12.04 -9.79 13.65
CA VAL A 130 -10.78 -9.70 12.91
C VAL A 130 -9.89 -8.60 13.48
N LEU A 131 -10.45 -7.46 13.88
CA LEU A 131 -9.68 -6.35 14.45
C LEU A 131 -9.10 -6.68 15.83
N ASP A 132 -9.87 -7.33 16.70
CA ASP A 132 -9.35 -7.81 18.00
C ASP A 132 -8.29 -8.91 17.83
N ALA A 133 -8.41 -9.76 16.80
CA ALA A 133 -7.38 -10.72 16.48
C ALA A 133 -6.08 -10.04 16.03
N MET A 134 -6.16 -8.95 15.24
CA MET A 134 -5.02 -8.14 14.87
C MET A 134 -4.33 -7.51 16.09
N ASP A 135 -5.11 -6.94 17.01
CA ASP A 135 -4.62 -6.41 18.28
C ASP A 135 -3.84 -7.48 19.07
N PHE A 136 -4.45 -8.64 19.27
CA PHE A 136 -3.83 -9.75 19.99
C PHE A 136 -2.52 -10.24 19.35
N VAL A 137 -2.46 -10.32 18.00
CA VAL A 137 -1.24 -10.68 17.28
C VAL A 137 -0.14 -9.62 17.52
N LEU A 138 -0.47 -8.34 17.39
CA LEU A 138 0.52 -7.26 17.56
C LEU A 138 1.05 -7.19 19.00
N GLN A 139 0.17 -7.30 19.99
CA GLN A 139 0.58 -7.32 21.40
C GLN A 139 1.51 -8.49 21.69
N SER A 140 1.18 -9.68 21.16
CA SER A 140 1.96 -10.90 21.36
C SER A 140 3.33 -10.84 20.69
N VAL A 141 3.40 -10.41 19.43
CA VAL A 141 4.66 -10.36 18.66
C VAL A 141 5.57 -9.24 19.14
N ARG A 142 5.02 -8.08 19.51
CA ARG A 142 5.78 -6.92 19.98
C ARG A 142 6.06 -6.95 21.48
N LYS A 143 5.49 -7.92 22.21
CA LYS A 143 5.55 -8.02 23.69
C LYS A 143 5.14 -6.70 24.37
N ASN A 144 4.12 -6.05 23.84
CA ASN A 144 3.64 -4.76 24.32
C ASN A 144 2.13 -4.86 24.50
N SER A 145 1.64 -4.68 25.73
CA SER A 145 0.21 -4.75 26.08
C SER A 145 -0.57 -3.49 25.72
N MET A 146 0.07 -2.43 25.23
CA MET A 146 -0.64 -1.29 24.66
C MET A 146 -1.47 -1.73 23.45
N PRO A 147 -2.60 -1.04 23.16
CA PRO A 147 -3.42 -1.31 21.98
C PRO A 147 -2.56 -1.42 20.71
N PHE A 148 -2.80 -2.48 19.94
CA PHE A 148 -2.08 -2.86 18.73
C PHE A 148 -0.55 -2.94 18.92
N GLY A 149 -0.09 -3.32 20.12
CA GLY A 149 1.33 -3.33 20.46
C GLY A 149 2.00 -1.95 20.39
N GLY A 150 1.22 -0.87 20.52
CA GLY A 150 1.67 0.51 20.41
C GLY A 150 1.89 1.00 18.96
N VAL A 151 1.32 0.32 17.97
CA VAL A 151 1.29 0.77 16.57
C VAL A 151 0.17 1.80 16.38
N GLN A 152 0.43 2.89 15.66
CA GLN A 152 -0.61 3.83 15.28
C GLN A 152 -1.46 3.23 14.15
N LEU A 153 -2.78 3.32 14.25
CA LEU A 153 -3.68 2.86 13.19
C LEU A 153 -4.31 4.03 12.45
N LEU A 154 -4.37 3.93 11.12
CA LEU A 154 -5.17 4.80 10.27
C LEU A 154 -6.24 3.95 9.60
N PHE A 155 -7.48 4.09 10.06
CA PHE A 155 -8.65 3.48 9.44
C PHE A 155 -9.18 4.41 8.36
N ILE A 156 -9.40 3.90 7.15
CA ILE A 156 -9.96 4.66 6.03
C ILE A 156 -11.19 3.93 5.53
N GLY A 157 -12.31 4.64 5.39
CA GLY A 157 -13.52 4.06 4.82
C GLY A 157 -14.73 4.95 4.99
N ASP A 158 -15.91 4.44 4.64
CA ASP A 158 -17.19 5.11 4.84
C ASP A 158 -18.18 4.08 5.37
N LEU A 159 -18.52 4.19 6.65
CA LEU A 159 -19.37 3.21 7.36
C LEU A 159 -20.76 3.06 6.73
N LEU A 160 -21.22 4.07 6.00
CA LEU A 160 -22.54 4.11 5.36
C LEU A 160 -22.52 3.55 3.93
N GLN A 161 -21.40 2.97 3.48
CA GLN A 161 -21.30 2.24 2.21
C GLN A 161 -21.68 0.76 2.39
N LEU A 162 -20.71 -0.15 2.33
CA LEU A 162 -20.95 -1.58 2.44
C LEU A 162 -20.50 -2.09 3.82
N PRO A 163 -21.39 -2.78 4.56
CA PRO A 163 -21.05 -3.38 5.84
C PRO A 163 -20.21 -4.65 5.67
N PRO A 164 -19.63 -5.19 6.75
CA PRO A 164 -18.97 -6.48 6.73
C PRO A 164 -19.94 -7.59 6.34
N VAL A 165 -19.49 -8.55 5.52
CA VAL A 165 -20.29 -9.74 5.19
C VAL A 165 -20.07 -10.80 6.27
N VAL A 166 -21.11 -11.11 7.02
CA VAL A 166 -21.12 -12.14 8.08
C VAL A 166 -22.28 -13.08 7.82
N LYS A 167 -22.03 -14.40 7.85
CA LYS A 167 -23.12 -15.38 7.72
C LYS A 167 -23.94 -15.42 9.00
N ASN A 168 -25.24 -15.68 8.91
CA ASN A 168 -26.13 -15.77 10.08
C ASN A 168 -25.59 -16.73 11.16
N GLU A 169 -25.09 -17.89 10.74
CA GLU A 169 -24.49 -18.89 11.62
C GLU A 169 -23.24 -18.39 12.37
N GLU A 170 -22.43 -17.54 11.72
CA GLU A 170 -21.25 -16.91 12.35
C GLU A 170 -21.71 -15.83 13.34
N TRP A 171 -22.74 -15.06 12.97
CA TRP A 171 -23.29 -13.99 13.80
C TRP A 171 -23.94 -14.52 15.08
N ASP A 172 -24.62 -15.68 15.02
CA ASP A 172 -25.23 -16.33 16.20
C ASP A 172 -24.23 -16.61 17.32
N ILE A 173 -22.95 -16.72 16.98
CA ILE A 173 -21.84 -16.93 17.89
C ILE A 173 -21.23 -15.59 18.29
N LEU A 174 -20.92 -14.72 17.32
CA LEU A 174 -20.28 -13.43 17.55
C LEU A 174 -21.11 -12.48 18.41
N LYS A 175 -22.44 -12.52 18.31
CA LYS A 175 -23.36 -11.68 19.10
C LYS A 175 -23.26 -11.91 20.62
N ARG A 176 -22.58 -12.97 21.05
CA ARG A 176 -22.29 -13.23 22.48
C ARG A 176 -21.08 -12.43 23.00
N TYR A 177 -20.25 -11.94 22.09
CA TYR A 177 -18.98 -11.25 22.39
C TYR A 177 -19.00 -9.79 21.93
N TYR A 178 -19.76 -9.49 20.88
CA TYR A 178 -19.80 -8.19 20.22
C TYR A 178 -21.23 -7.67 20.12
N ASP A 179 -21.41 -6.37 20.35
CA ASP A 179 -22.73 -5.71 20.23
C ASP A 179 -23.16 -5.57 18.76
N GLY A 180 -22.21 -5.60 17.82
CA GLY A 180 -22.45 -5.50 16.37
C GLY A 180 -21.27 -6.05 15.55
N VAL A 181 -21.44 -6.13 14.22
CA VAL A 181 -20.45 -6.74 13.31
C VAL A 181 -19.28 -5.82 12.96
N TYR A 182 -19.48 -4.49 13.02
CA TYR A 182 -18.50 -3.52 12.55
C TYR A 182 -17.26 -3.42 13.44
N PHE A 183 -16.15 -3.00 12.84
CA PHE A 183 -14.88 -2.80 13.52
C PHE A 183 -14.95 -1.97 14.82
N PHE A 184 -15.87 -0.99 14.90
CA PHE A 184 -15.98 -0.12 16.09
C PHE A 184 -16.62 -0.81 17.31
N HIS A 185 -17.22 -2.00 17.13
CA HIS A 185 -17.64 -2.86 18.24
C HIS A 185 -16.51 -3.72 18.81
N ALA A 186 -15.33 -3.75 18.16
CA ALA A 186 -14.16 -4.45 18.68
C ALA A 186 -13.82 -3.96 20.08
N GLU A 187 -13.41 -4.86 20.97
CA GLU A 187 -13.10 -4.54 22.36
C GLU A 187 -11.98 -3.48 22.45
N VAL A 188 -10.94 -3.63 21.62
CA VAL A 188 -9.82 -2.68 21.57
C VAL A 188 -10.27 -1.27 21.19
N ILE A 189 -11.25 -1.12 20.30
CA ILE A 189 -11.75 0.18 19.82
C ILE A 189 -12.70 0.83 20.81
N ARG A 190 -13.59 0.07 21.44
CA ARG A 190 -14.46 0.62 22.50
C ARG A 190 -13.64 1.20 23.66
N ASN A 191 -12.54 0.54 24.02
CA ASN A 191 -11.63 1.00 25.07
C ASN A 191 -10.69 2.13 24.62
N ASN A 192 -10.38 2.21 23.32
CA ASN A 192 -9.43 3.16 22.75
C ASN A 192 -9.97 3.74 21.44
N PRO A 193 -11.03 4.58 21.49
CA PRO A 193 -11.67 5.07 20.28
C PRO A 193 -10.68 5.92 19.48
N PRO A 194 -10.53 5.70 18.17
CA PRO A 194 -9.68 6.53 17.33
C PRO A 194 -10.28 7.94 17.18
N LEU A 195 -9.42 8.90 16.82
CA LEU A 195 -9.86 10.24 16.47
C LEU A 195 -10.69 10.21 15.18
N TYR A 196 -11.94 10.66 15.25
CA TYR A 196 -12.84 10.70 14.10
C TYR A 196 -12.63 11.98 13.29
N ILE A 197 -12.18 11.83 12.04
CA ILE A 197 -12.00 12.96 11.11
C ILE A 197 -12.79 12.68 9.83
N GLU A 198 -13.73 13.57 9.50
CA GLU A 198 -14.55 13.47 8.28
C GLU A 198 -14.14 14.52 7.25
N LEU A 199 -13.79 14.08 6.04
CA LEU A 199 -13.60 14.98 4.90
C LEU A 199 -14.96 15.43 4.36
N GLU A 200 -15.23 16.74 4.40
CA GLU A 200 -16.51 17.31 3.98
C GLU A 200 -16.55 17.68 2.49
N LYS A 201 -15.44 18.14 1.94
CA LYS A 201 -15.37 18.65 0.57
C LYS A 201 -15.53 17.52 -0.44
N ILE A 202 -16.67 17.51 -1.14
CA ILE A 202 -16.98 16.57 -2.22
C ILE A 202 -16.35 17.11 -3.52
N TYR A 203 -15.57 16.28 -4.21
CA TYR A 203 -14.95 16.64 -5.49
C TYR A 203 -15.63 15.98 -6.69
N ARG A 204 -16.48 14.96 -6.48
CA ARG A 204 -17.08 14.15 -7.56
C ARG A 204 -18.35 14.76 -8.13
N GLN A 205 -19.28 15.16 -7.28
CA GLN A 205 -20.56 15.77 -7.67
C GLN A 205 -20.47 17.29 -7.58
N SER A 206 -21.08 17.97 -8.54
CA SER A 206 -21.20 19.44 -8.57
C SER A 206 -22.63 19.94 -8.36
N ASP A 207 -23.63 19.07 -8.47
CA ASP A 207 -25.05 19.41 -8.29
C ASP A 207 -25.47 19.34 -6.82
N ASP A 208 -25.76 20.50 -6.23
CA ASP A 208 -26.19 20.64 -4.83
C ASP A 208 -27.48 19.88 -4.52
N ARG A 209 -28.42 19.79 -5.47
CA ARG A 209 -29.67 19.04 -5.29
C ARG A 209 -29.38 17.56 -5.17
N PHE A 210 -28.52 17.05 -6.06
CA PHE A 210 -28.11 15.64 -6.02
C PHE A 210 -27.29 15.32 -4.78
N ILE A 211 -26.34 16.19 -4.41
CA ILE A 211 -25.55 16.06 -3.17
C ILE A 211 -26.46 15.97 -1.95
N THR A 212 -27.51 16.78 -1.89
CA THR A 212 -28.49 16.77 -0.78
C THR A 212 -29.25 15.45 -0.73
N ILE A 213 -29.72 14.93 -1.87
CA ILE A 213 -30.39 13.62 -1.95
C ILE A 213 -29.44 12.50 -1.52
N LEU A 214 -28.20 12.49 -2.01
CA LEU A 214 -27.19 11.51 -1.63
C LEU A 214 -26.86 11.54 -0.15
N ASN A 215 -26.75 12.73 0.46
CA ASN A 215 -26.53 12.88 1.89
C ASN A 215 -27.72 12.39 2.71
N ASN A 216 -28.94 12.65 2.25
CA ASN A 216 -30.14 12.17 2.91
C ASN A 216 -30.29 10.65 2.76
N LEU A 217 -29.94 10.07 1.61
CA LEU A 217 -29.87 8.61 1.44
C LEU A 217 -28.79 8.00 2.34
N ARG A 218 -27.59 8.59 2.38
CA ARG A 218 -26.49 8.17 3.26
C ARG A 218 -26.93 8.10 4.72
N ASN A 219 -27.70 9.08 5.16
CA ASN A 219 -28.15 9.20 6.55
C ASN A 219 -29.56 8.62 6.79
N ASN A 220 -30.15 7.90 5.82
CA ASN A 220 -31.53 7.40 5.89
C ASN A 220 -32.60 8.46 6.26
N ARG A 221 -32.41 9.70 5.82
CA ARG A 221 -33.34 10.84 5.99
C ARG A 221 -33.97 11.29 4.66
N VAL A 222 -34.06 10.38 3.69
CA VAL A 222 -34.65 10.71 2.38
C VAL A 222 -36.13 11.04 2.54
N THR A 223 -36.57 12.17 1.98
CA THR A 223 -37.97 12.60 2.05
C THR A 223 -38.80 12.00 0.92
N ARG A 224 -40.14 12.00 1.05
CA ARG A 224 -41.02 11.53 -0.03
C ARG A 224 -40.82 12.31 -1.32
N GLU A 225 -40.69 13.63 -1.22
CA GLU A 225 -40.37 14.51 -2.36
C GLU A 225 -39.05 14.09 -3.03
N GLN A 226 -38.01 13.73 -2.27
CA GLN A 226 -36.74 13.27 -2.85
C GLN A 226 -36.86 11.92 -3.55
N VAL A 227 -37.68 11.01 -3.02
CA VAL A 227 -37.99 9.75 -3.69
C VAL A 227 -38.78 9.97 -4.98
N GLU A 228 -39.72 10.92 -4.99
CA GLU A 228 -40.45 11.33 -6.20
C GLU A 228 -39.50 11.90 -7.26
N ILE A 229 -38.52 12.72 -6.85
CA ILE A 229 -37.47 13.24 -7.74
C ILE A 229 -36.67 12.10 -8.37
N LEU A 230 -36.28 11.08 -7.58
CA LEU A 230 -35.56 9.93 -8.11
C LEU A 230 -36.43 9.08 -9.04
N ASN A 231 -37.68 8.84 -8.66
CA ASN A 231 -38.64 8.06 -9.44
C ASN A 231 -39.06 8.76 -10.74
N ALA A 232 -38.82 10.06 -10.90
CA ALA A 232 -38.99 10.75 -12.18
C ALA A 232 -38.05 10.22 -13.28
N TYR A 233 -36.95 9.54 -12.90
CA TYR A 233 -36.00 8.89 -13.81
C TYR A 233 -36.29 7.40 -14.02
N LEU A 234 -37.50 6.94 -13.71
CA LEU A 234 -37.92 5.55 -13.89
C LEU A 234 -38.23 5.25 -15.36
N ASP A 235 -37.45 4.34 -15.95
CA ASP A 235 -37.72 3.76 -17.27
C ASP A 235 -37.42 2.25 -17.23
N PRO A 236 -38.44 1.40 -16.98
CA PRO A 236 -38.27 -0.05 -16.94
C PRO A 236 -37.98 -0.67 -18.31
N THR A 237 -38.21 0.07 -19.40
CA THR A 237 -38.03 -0.39 -20.78
C THR A 237 -36.69 0.06 -21.38
N PHE A 238 -35.86 0.74 -20.59
CA PHE A 238 -34.59 1.27 -21.05
C PHE A 238 -33.63 0.17 -21.47
N ASP A 239 -33.22 0.21 -22.74
CA ASP A 239 -32.29 -0.73 -23.32
C ASP A 239 -30.89 -0.12 -23.39
N VAL A 240 -29.98 -0.65 -22.57
CA VAL A 240 -28.58 -0.18 -22.48
C VAL A 240 -27.83 -0.46 -23.79
N MET A 241 -28.21 -1.48 -24.54
CA MET A 241 -27.55 -1.83 -25.81
C MET A 241 -27.80 -0.80 -26.90
N LYS A 242 -28.97 -0.16 -26.87
CA LYS A 242 -29.36 0.88 -27.84
C LYS A 242 -28.93 2.28 -27.43
N ASN A 243 -28.48 2.46 -26.18
CA ASN A 243 -28.11 3.74 -25.61
C ASN A 243 -26.64 3.70 -25.14
N PRO A 244 -25.68 3.89 -26.06
CA PRO A 244 -24.26 3.83 -25.73
C PRO A 244 -23.88 4.85 -24.66
N GLY A 245 -22.98 4.47 -23.76
CA GLY A 245 -22.52 5.28 -22.65
C GLY A 245 -23.26 5.05 -21.33
N TYR A 246 -24.34 4.25 -21.30
CA TYR A 246 -24.98 3.81 -20.06
C TYR A 246 -24.38 2.48 -19.56
N ILE A 247 -24.23 2.35 -18.24
CA ILE A 247 -23.84 1.09 -17.59
C ILE A 247 -24.90 0.64 -16.58
N THR A 248 -25.25 -0.65 -16.58
CA THR A 248 -26.16 -1.23 -15.60
C THR A 248 -25.45 -1.58 -14.29
N LEU A 249 -25.91 -1.03 -13.18
CA LEU A 249 -25.49 -1.42 -11.83
C LEU A 249 -26.48 -2.45 -11.26
N THR A 250 -25.96 -3.64 -10.98
CA THR A 250 -26.72 -4.80 -10.51
C THR A 250 -26.17 -5.35 -9.18
N THR A 251 -26.95 -6.11 -8.43
CA THR A 251 -26.52 -6.67 -7.13
C THR A 251 -25.70 -7.95 -7.25
N HIS A 252 -25.83 -8.71 -8.35
CA HIS A 252 -25.24 -10.06 -8.48
C HIS A 252 -24.27 -10.16 -9.67
N ASN A 253 -23.12 -10.82 -9.45
CA ASN A 253 -22.09 -11.00 -10.50
C ASN A 253 -22.64 -11.76 -11.70
N ALA A 254 -23.37 -12.86 -11.48
CA ALA A 254 -23.96 -13.67 -12.54
C ALA A 254 -24.85 -12.86 -13.50
N THR A 255 -25.60 -11.88 -12.98
CA THR A 255 -26.42 -10.98 -13.80
C THR A 255 -25.57 -10.04 -14.64
N ALA A 256 -24.54 -9.43 -14.05
CA ALA A 256 -23.62 -8.56 -14.77
C ALA A 256 -22.89 -9.30 -15.89
N ASP A 257 -22.37 -10.49 -15.58
CA ASP A 257 -21.61 -11.32 -16.52
C ASP A 257 -22.51 -11.78 -17.67
N LYS A 258 -23.77 -12.14 -17.40
CA LYS A 258 -24.76 -12.47 -18.42
C LYS A 258 -25.00 -11.32 -19.40
N ILE A 259 -25.30 -10.12 -18.87
CA ILE A 259 -25.55 -8.92 -19.70
C ILE A 259 -24.33 -8.62 -20.60
N ASN A 260 -23.13 -8.60 -20.03
CA ASN A 260 -21.91 -8.33 -20.80
C ASN A 260 -21.66 -9.39 -21.89
N THR A 261 -21.92 -10.67 -21.58
CA THR A 261 -21.72 -11.77 -22.53
C THR A 261 -22.73 -11.73 -23.67
N GLU A 262 -24.01 -11.47 -23.38
CA GLU A 262 -25.06 -11.34 -24.39
C GLU A 262 -24.79 -10.13 -25.29
N ALA A 263 -24.45 -8.99 -24.68
CA ALA A 263 -24.10 -7.77 -25.38
C ALA A 263 -22.93 -7.95 -26.37
N LEU A 264 -21.85 -8.61 -25.94
CA LEU A 264 -20.70 -8.89 -26.81
C LEU A 264 -21.05 -9.86 -27.95
N LYS A 265 -21.98 -10.80 -27.72
CA LYS A 265 -22.41 -11.76 -28.75
C LYS A 265 -23.20 -11.09 -29.87
N GLU A 266 -24.03 -10.10 -29.56
CA GLU A 266 -24.86 -9.38 -30.55
C GLU A 266 -24.04 -8.54 -31.54
N ILE A 267 -22.80 -8.19 -31.21
CA ILE A 267 -21.92 -7.43 -32.10
C ILE A 267 -21.42 -8.33 -33.25
N ASP A 268 -21.81 -7.98 -34.48
CA ASP A 268 -21.39 -8.65 -35.72
C ASP A 268 -20.00 -8.18 -36.20
N ASN A 269 -19.00 -8.43 -35.37
CA ASN A 269 -17.59 -8.18 -35.70
C ASN A 269 -16.71 -9.32 -35.17
N LYS A 270 -15.54 -9.49 -35.80
CA LYS A 270 -14.52 -10.46 -35.36
C LYS A 270 -14.11 -10.17 -33.91
N GLU A 271 -14.15 -11.21 -33.08
CA GLU A 271 -13.67 -11.18 -31.70
C GLU A 271 -12.15 -11.33 -31.67
N PHE A 272 -11.49 -10.45 -30.92
CA PHE A 272 -10.08 -10.55 -30.56
C PHE A 272 -9.98 -10.90 -29.08
N LYS A 273 -9.13 -11.88 -28.77
CA LYS A 273 -8.87 -12.30 -27.39
C LYS A 273 -7.48 -11.86 -26.98
N TYR A 274 -7.41 -11.25 -25.81
CA TYR A 274 -6.16 -10.81 -25.22
C TYR A 274 -5.95 -11.54 -23.90
N GLU A 275 -4.78 -12.16 -23.75
CA GLU A 275 -4.40 -12.85 -22.53
C GLU A 275 -3.59 -11.92 -21.62
N ALA A 276 -3.72 -12.13 -20.32
CA ALA A 276 -2.89 -11.47 -19.31
C ALA A 276 -1.52 -12.14 -19.22
N GLU A 277 -0.47 -11.33 -19.05
CA GLU A 277 0.87 -11.83 -18.80
C GLU A 277 1.13 -11.87 -17.30
N ILE A 278 1.52 -13.03 -16.77
CA ILE A 278 1.82 -13.22 -15.35
C ILE A 278 3.28 -13.64 -15.20
N VAL A 279 4.01 -12.94 -14.34
CA VAL A 279 5.40 -13.26 -14.01
C VAL A 279 5.54 -13.31 -12.49
N GLY A 280 6.16 -14.37 -11.97
CA GLY A 280 6.30 -14.57 -10.52
C GLY A 280 5.02 -15.04 -9.84
N ASP A 281 4.85 -14.71 -8.56
CA ASP A 281 3.70 -15.16 -7.74
C ASP A 281 2.55 -14.15 -7.79
N PHE A 282 1.49 -14.48 -8.51
CA PHE A 282 0.25 -13.70 -8.58
C PHE A 282 -0.98 -14.64 -8.54
N PRO A 283 -1.64 -14.82 -7.37
CA PRO A 283 -2.75 -15.76 -7.23
C PRO A 283 -3.99 -15.38 -8.07
N GLU A 284 -4.63 -16.38 -8.68
CA GLU A 284 -5.83 -16.19 -9.53
C GLU A 284 -6.99 -15.47 -8.83
N LYS A 285 -7.17 -15.74 -7.53
CA LYS A 285 -8.24 -15.14 -6.72
C LYS A 285 -8.13 -13.62 -6.57
N ILE A 286 -6.96 -13.05 -6.81
CA ILE A 286 -6.71 -11.61 -6.71
C ILE A 286 -6.54 -10.95 -8.09
N PHE A 287 -6.84 -11.65 -9.17
CA PHE A 287 -6.79 -11.06 -10.50
C PHE A 287 -7.68 -9.81 -10.57
N PRO A 288 -7.12 -8.65 -10.98
CA PRO A 288 -7.88 -7.41 -11.05
C PRO A 288 -8.97 -7.47 -12.13
N ILE A 289 -8.69 -8.21 -13.20
CA ILE A 289 -9.56 -8.43 -14.36
C ILE A 289 -9.47 -9.87 -14.81
N GLU A 290 -10.36 -10.26 -15.71
CA GLU A 290 -10.36 -11.59 -16.30
C GLU A 290 -9.02 -11.85 -16.99
N PHE A 291 -8.53 -13.09 -16.89
CA PHE A 291 -7.27 -13.50 -17.53
C PHE A 291 -7.36 -13.40 -19.06
N ASN A 292 -8.53 -13.71 -19.61
CA ASN A 292 -8.84 -13.62 -21.03
C ASN A 292 -9.86 -12.52 -21.25
N LEU A 293 -9.47 -11.44 -21.92
CA LEU A 293 -10.37 -10.36 -22.30
C LEU A 293 -10.76 -10.50 -23.78
N GLY A 294 -12.02 -10.83 -24.03
CA GLY A 294 -12.61 -10.84 -25.38
C GLY A 294 -13.19 -9.48 -25.74
N LEU A 295 -12.78 -8.91 -26.88
CA LEU A 295 -13.26 -7.62 -27.38
C LEU A 295 -13.67 -7.73 -28.86
N LYS A 296 -14.64 -6.90 -29.24
CA LYS A 296 -15.07 -6.69 -30.63
C LYS A 296 -15.10 -5.20 -30.94
N LYS A 297 -14.92 -4.82 -32.20
CA LYS A 297 -15.18 -3.44 -32.65
C LYS A 297 -16.63 -3.07 -32.31
N GLY A 298 -16.85 -1.92 -31.68
CA GLY A 298 -18.15 -1.49 -31.18
C GLY A 298 -18.45 -1.90 -29.73
N ALA A 299 -17.60 -2.71 -29.08
CA ALA A 299 -17.82 -3.11 -27.70
C ALA A 299 -17.69 -1.91 -26.74
N GLN A 300 -18.59 -1.83 -25.75
CA GLN A 300 -18.51 -0.83 -24.70
C GLN A 300 -17.57 -1.31 -23.59
N VAL A 301 -16.58 -0.50 -23.27
CA VAL A 301 -15.56 -0.81 -22.26
C VAL A 301 -15.41 0.31 -21.24
N ILE A 302 -14.87 -0.07 -20.08
CA ILE A 302 -14.56 0.85 -18.98
C ILE A 302 -13.11 0.72 -18.56
N PHE A 303 -12.47 1.86 -18.31
CA PHE A 303 -11.14 1.92 -17.73
C PHE A 303 -11.20 1.66 -16.23
N ILE A 304 -10.37 0.73 -15.74
CA ILE A 304 -10.31 0.39 -14.31
C ILE A 304 -9.08 0.98 -13.59
N LYS A 305 -8.33 1.84 -14.28
CA LYS A 305 -7.16 2.55 -13.75
C LYS A 305 -7.18 4.00 -14.22
N ASN A 306 -6.51 4.84 -13.43
CA ASN A 306 -6.21 6.21 -13.84
C ASN A 306 -5.01 6.21 -14.78
N ASP A 307 -5.07 7.02 -15.82
CA ASP A 307 -3.90 7.29 -16.64
C ASP A 307 -2.85 8.01 -15.78
N ILE A 308 -1.65 7.44 -15.78
CA ILE A 308 -0.48 7.94 -15.06
C ILE A 308 0.39 8.85 -15.94
N SER A 309 0.08 8.94 -17.24
CA SER A 309 0.74 9.87 -18.15
C SER A 309 0.51 11.33 -17.73
N PRO A 310 1.41 12.25 -18.12
CA PRO A 310 1.21 13.69 -17.90
C PRO A 310 -0.11 14.22 -18.50
N GLU A 311 -0.56 13.61 -19.61
CA GLU A 311 -1.74 14.01 -20.37
C GLU A 311 -3.05 13.60 -19.69
N LYS A 312 -3.03 12.56 -18.86
CA LYS A 312 -4.20 12.04 -18.12
C LYS A 312 -5.41 11.79 -19.02
N LYS A 313 -5.21 11.09 -20.14
CA LYS A 313 -6.20 10.85 -21.20
C LYS A 313 -7.46 10.13 -20.71
N PHE A 314 -7.33 9.29 -19.68
CA PHE A 314 -8.44 8.57 -19.06
C PHE A 314 -8.32 8.46 -17.54
N PHE A 315 -9.43 8.15 -16.89
CA PHE A 315 -9.49 7.92 -15.45
C PHE A 315 -10.28 6.64 -15.14
N ASN A 316 -10.11 6.12 -13.94
CA ASN A 316 -10.81 4.94 -13.45
C ASN A 316 -12.33 5.20 -13.41
N GLY A 317 -13.08 4.49 -14.24
CA GLY A 317 -14.51 4.68 -14.45
C GLY A 317 -14.89 5.29 -15.81
N LYS A 318 -13.94 5.87 -16.56
CA LYS A 318 -14.21 6.44 -17.89
C LYS A 318 -14.65 5.32 -18.84
N MET A 319 -15.77 5.52 -19.54
CA MET A 319 -16.28 4.57 -20.52
C MET A 319 -15.89 5.00 -21.93
N GLY A 320 -15.77 4.03 -22.83
CA GLY A 320 -15.52 4.27 -24.24
C GLY A 320 -15.99 3.10 -25.09
N VAL A 321 -15.89 3.28 -26.40
CA VAL A 321 -16.28 2.28 -27.39
C VAL A 321 -15.05 1.85 -28.17
N ILE A 322 -14.89 0.55 -28.40
CA ILE A 322 -13.77 0.02 -29.18
C ILE A 322 -13.92 0.45 -30.65
N GLU A 323 -12.98 1.23 -31.17
CA GLU A 323 -12.98 1.71 -32.56
C GLU A 323 -12.16 0.78 -33.47
N ARG A 324 -10.99 0.34 -32.99
CA ARG A 324 -10.08 -0.54 -33.74
C ARG A 324 -9.40 -1.55 -32.81
N LEU A 325 -9.27 -2.78 -33.29
CA LEU A 325 -8.57 -3.89 -32.62
C LEU A 325 -7.57 -4.51 -33.59
N SER A 326 -6.42 -4.90 -33.07
CA SER A 326 -5.47 -5.80 -33.71
C SER A 326 -5.02 -6.88 -32.71
N SER A 327 -4.16 -7.81 -33.11
CA SER A 327 -3.61 -8.81 -32.18
C SER A 327 -2.92 -8.19 -30.96
N ASN A 328 -2.34 -7.00 -31.11
CA ASN A 328 -1.48 -6.38 -30.11
C ASN A 328 -1.82 -4.92 -29.79
N GLU A 329 -2.94 -4.40 -30.29
CA GLU A 329 -3.34 -3.00 -30.09
C GLU A 329 -4.85 -2.88 -29.89
N VAL A 330 -5.23 -1.97 -28.99
CA VAL A 330 -6.62 -1.68 -28.67
C VAL A 330 -6.81 -0.18 -28.73
N PHE A 331 -7.71 0.28 -29.60
CA PHE A 331 -8.06 1.70 -29.73
C PHE A 331 -9.46 1.93 -29.20
N VAL A 332 -9.58 2.83 -28.23
CA VAL A 332 -10.85 3.22 -27.61
C VAL A 332 -11.18 4.64 -28.03
N ARG A 333 -12.39 4.83 -28.56
CA ARG A 333 -12.96 6.13 -28.86
C ARG A 333 -13.87 6.60 -27.73
N PHE A 334 -13.79 7.88 -27.42
CA PHE A 334 -14.68 8.60 -26.52
C PHE A 334 -15.65 9.43 -27.37
N PRO A 335 -16.91 8.98 -27.58
CA PRO A 335 -17.83 9.63 -28.51
C PRO A 335 -18.10 11.10 -28.17
N GLU A 336 -18.18 11.44 -26.88
CA GLU A 336 -18.48 12.79 -26.40
C GLU A 336 -17.31 13.77 -26.63
N GLU A 337 -16.07 13.27 -26.60
CA GLU A 337 -14.85 14.09 -26.79
C GLU A 337 -14.37 14.04 -28.25
N ASN A 338 -14.90 13.12 -29.06
CA ASN A 338 -14.41 12.75 -30.38
C ASN A 338 -12.90 12.45 -30.43
N VAL A 339 -12.36 11.92 -29.33
CA VAL A 339 -10.95 11.53 -29.20
C VAL A 339 -10.85 10.01 -29.26
N THR A 340 -9.84 9.50 -29.99
CA THR A 340 -9.46 8.08 -29.97
C THR A 340 -8.09 7.94 -29.34
N ILE A 341 -7.96 7.01 -28.40
CA ILE A 341 -6.68 6.72 -27.73
C ILE A 341 -6.27 5.28 -27.97
N GLU A 342 -4.96 5.05 -28.14
CA GLU A 342 -4.38 3.73 -27.98
C GLU A 342 -4.34 3.39 -26.49
N VAL A 343 -4.86 2.23 -26.14
CA VAL A 343 -4.84 1.72 -24.77
C VAL A 343 -3.60 0.87 -24.58
N GLU A 344 -2.77 1.25 -23.63
CA GLU A 344 -1.59 0.48 -23.24
C GLU A 344 -1.93 -0.58 -22.20
N ARG A 345 -1.12 -1.64 -22.16
CA ARG A 345 -1.16 -2.64 -21.10
C ARG A 345 -0.68 -1.99 -19.79
N TYR A 346 -1.39 -2.29 -18.71
CA TYR A 346 -1.09 -1.82 -17.36
C TYR A 346 -0.53 -2.96 -16.52
N GLU A 347 0.43 -2.63 -15.65
CA GLU A 347 1.09 -3.56 -14.72
C GLU A 347 0.48 -3.45 -13.31
N TRP A 348 -0.10 -4.53 -12.82
CA TRP A 348 -0.46 -4.71 -11.41
C TRP A 348 0.62 -5.51 -10.70
N GLN A 349 0.95 -5.11 -9.48
CA GLN A 349 2.00 -5.73 -8.67
C GLN A 349 1.37 -6.41 -7.46
N ASN A 350 1.66 -7.70 -7.29
CA ASN A 350 1.48 -8.40 -6.03
C ASN A 350 2.74 -8.19 -5.19
N ILE A 351 2.62 -7.54 -4.03
CA ILE A 351 3.76 -7.16 -3.20
C ILE A 351 3.77 -7.95 -1.89
N LYS A 352 4.95 -8.05 -1.27
CA LYS A 352 5.10 -8.38 0.14
C LYS A 352 5.89 -7.27 0.83
N TYR A 353 5.66 -7.10 2.11
CA TYR A 353 6.51 -6.23 2.93
C TYR A 353 7.73 -7.01 3.42
N THR A 354 8.89 -6.35 3.42
CA THR A 354 10.12 -6.81 4.06
C THR A 354 10.78 -5.64 4.80
N VAL A 355 11.77 -5.94 5.64
CA VAL A 355 12.52 -4.90 6.37
C VAL A 355 13.92 -4.84 5.79
N ASP A 356 14.37 -3.63 5.47
CA ASP A 356 15.74 -3.39 5.07
C ASP A 356 16.70 -3.62 6.24
N GLN A 357 17.73 -4.45 6.05
CA GLN A 357 18.63 -4.82 7.14
C GLN A 357 19.54 -3.67 7.60
N ASN A 358 19.73 -2.65 6.75
CA ASN A 358 20.62 -1.53 7.00
C ASN A 358 19.86 -0.37 7.63
N THR A 359 18.73 0.02 7.03
CA THR A 359 17.97 1.20 7.47
C THR A 359 16.84 0.87 8.44
N LYS A 360 16.47 -0.42 8.57
CA LYS A 360 15.27 -0.89 9.29
C LYS A 360 13.96 -0.33 8.73
N GLU A 361 13.98 0.25 7.54
CA GLU A 361 12.78 0.71 6.87
C GLU A 361 11.99 -0.47 6.29
N ILE A 362 10.66 -0.38 6.34
CA ILE A 362 9.79 -1.34 5.66
C ILE A 362 9.79 -1.02 4.17
N LYS A 363 10.13 -2.00 3.35
CA LYS A 363 10.10 -1.92 1.89
C LYS A 363 9.12 -2.93 1.28
N GLU A 364 8.75 -2.65 0.04
CA GLU A 364 7.84 -3.46 -0.76
C GLU A 364 8.66 -4.27 -1.76
N ASP A 365 8.62 -5.61 -1.64
CA ASP A 365 9.18 -6.50 -2.64
C ASP A 365 8.07 -7.01 -3.56
N VAL A 366 8.24 -6.85 -4.86
CA VAL A 366 7.30 -7.40 -5.86
C VAL A 366 7.45 -8.91 -5.88
N LEU A 367 6.39 -9.64 -5.55
CA LEU A 367 6.31 -11.11 -5.63
C LEU A 367 6.03 -11.58 -7.05
N GLY A 368 5.11 -10.90 -7.73
CA GLY A 368 4.78 -11.13 -9.12
C GLY A 368 4.00 -9.97 -9.71
N THR A 369 3.88 -9.98 -11.03
CA THR A 369 3.15 -8.97 -11.79
C THR A 369 2.06 -9.63 -12.62
N PHE A 370 0.97 -8.92 -12.79
CA PHE A 370 -0.09 -9.21 -13.75
C PHE A 370 -0.13 -8.04 -14.72
N THR A 371 0.12 -8.26 -16.00
CA THR A 371 0.15 -7.22 -17.04
C THR A 371 -0.94 -7.47 -18.06
N HIS A 372 -1.84 -6.50 -18.22
CA HIS A 372 -2.96 -6.64 -19.17
C HIS A 372 -3.60 -5.28 -19.50
N TYR A 373 -4.48 -5.19 -20.49
CA TYR A 373 -5.18 -3.94 -20.80
C TYR A 373 -6.11 -3.56 -19.64
N PRO A 374 -6.08 -2.31 -19.13
CA PRO A 374 -6.91 -1.87 -17.99
C PRO A 374 -8.37 -1.63 -18.37
N LEU A 375 -8.95 -2.55 -19.13
CA LEU A 375 -10.30 -2.50 -19.68
C LEU A 375 -11.15 -3.64 -19.13
N LYS A 376 -12.45 -3.38 -18.99
CA LYS A 376 -13.49 -4.39 -18.80
C LYS A 376 -14.68 -4.08 -19.70
N LEU A 377 -15.43 -5.10 -20.08
CA LEU A 377 -16.76 -4.90 -20.68
C LEU A 377 -17.65 -4.13 -19.70
N ALA A 378 -18.42 -3.19 -20.23
CA ALA A 378 -19.05 -2.14 -19.43
C ALA A 378 -20.54 -1.94 -19.71
N TRP A 379 -21.26 -2.97 -20.14
CA TRP A 379 -22.72 -2.92 -20.17
C TRP A 379 -23.32 -3.14 -18.80
N ALA A 380 -22.68 -3.96 -17.96
CA ALA A 380 -23.10 -4.17 -16.58
C ALA A 380 -21.93 -4.39 -15.62
N ILE A 381 -22.09 -3.94 -14.37
CA ILE A 381 -21.17 -4.19 -13.25
C ILE A 381 -21.96 -4.32 -11.96
N THR A 382 -21.41 -5.04 -10.98
CA THR A 382 -22.04 -5.13 -9.67
C THR A 382 -21.80 -3.89 -8.82
N VAL A 383 -22.76 -3.54 -7.95
CA VAL A 383 -22.64 -2.43 -6.98
C VAL A 383 -21.38 -2.58 -6.11
N HIS A 384 -21.03 -3.81 -5.72
CA HIS A 384 -19.80 -4.08 -4.96
C HIS A 384 -18.54 -3.76 -5.78
N LYS A 385 -18.48 -4.18 -7.06
CA LYS A 385 -17.33 -3.93 -7.93
C LYS A 385 -17.28 -2.49 -8.45
N SER A 386 -18.37 -1.73 -8.37
CA SER A 386 -18.41 -0.32 -8.74
C SER A 386 -17.94 0.63 -7.63
N GLN A 387 -17.65 0.11 -6.43
CA GLN A 387 -17.13 0.90 -5.33
C GLN A 387 -15.83 1.62 -5.72
N GLY A 388 -15.79 2.92 -5.42
CA GLY A 388 -14.68 3.79 -5.84
C GLY A 388 -14.75 4.30 -7.29
N LEU A 389 -15.57 3.71 -8.17
CA LEU A 389 -15.74 4.15 -9.56
C LEU A 389 -16.67 5.37 -9.68
N THR A 390 -16.57 6.09 -10.80
CA THR A 390 -17.42 7.22 -11.14
C THR A 390 -17.98 7.02 -12.54
N PHE A 391 -19.29 7.23 -12.72
CA PHE A 391 -19.97 7.13 -14.01
C PHE A 391 -20.69 8.43 -14.34
N ASP A 392 -20.77 8.75 -15.63
CA ASP A 392 -21.58 9.87 -16.12
C ASP A 392 -23.04 9.45 -16.29
N LYS A 393 -23.29 8.24 -16.83
CA LYS A 393 -24.62 7.69 -17.10
C LYS A 393 -24.72 6.25 -16.61
N ALA A 394 -25.77 5.90 -15.86
CA ALA A 394 -25.95 4.56 -15.32
C ALA A 394 -27.43 4.19 -15.12
N VAL A 395 -27.73 2.93 -15.40
CA VAL A 395 -29.02 2.30 -15.10
C VAL A 395 -28.90 1.56 -13.77
N LEU A 396 -29.74 1.90 -12.79
CA LEU A 396 -29.72 1.23 -11.49
C LEU A 396 -30.90 0.27 -11.37
N ASP A 397 -30.57 -1.01 -11.14
CA ASP A 397 -31.56 -1.99 -10.70
C ASP A 397 -31.63 -2.00 -9.16
N VAL A 398 -32.45 -1.09 -8.63
CA VAL A 398 -32.67 -0.96 -7.19
C VAL A 398 -33.76 -1.89 -6.65
N SER A 399 -34.42 -2.67 -7.52
CA SER A 399 -35.56 -3.53 -7.13
C SER A 399 -35.19 -4.60 -6.10
N ARG A 400 -33.92 -5.01 -6.08
CA ARG A 400 -33.37 -6.06 -5.20
C ARG A 400 -32.32 -5.53 -4.23
N VAL A 401 -32.29 -4.23 -3.96
CA VAL A 401 -31.35 -3.68 -3.00
C VAL A 401 -31.77 -4.12 -1.59
N PHE A 402 -31.04 -5.08 -1.03
CA PHE A 402 -31.33 -5.70 0.26
C PHE A 402 -30.91 -4.84 1.46
N LEU A 403 -30.04 -3.84 1.25
CA LEU A 403 -29.47 -3.01 2.31
C LEU A 403 -29.41 -1.52 1.92
N PRO A 404 -29.70 -0.57 2.83
CA PRO A 404 -29.72 0.87 2.57
C PRO A 404 -28.42 1.42 1.96
N GLY A 405 -27.28 0.94 2.48
CA GLY A 405 -25.96 1.33 2.01
C GLY A 405 -25.69 0.96 0.55
N GLN A 406 -26.28 -0.12 0.02
CA GLN A 406 -26.11 -0.50 -1.39
C GLN A 406 -26.77 0.50 -2.35
N ALA A 407 -27.93 1.06 -2.00
CA ALA A 407 -28.59 2.10 -2.81
C ALA A 407 -27.75 3.38 -2.83
N TYR A 408 -27.24 3.80 -1.66
CA TYR A 408 -26.33 4.94 -1.56
C TYR A 408 -25.04 4.71 -2.37
N VAL A 409 -24.43 3.53 -2.25
CA VAL A 409 -23.22 3.19 -3.02
C VAL A 409 -23.48 3.29 -4.51
N ALA A 410 -24.59 2.72 -5.01
CA ALA A 410 -24.96 2.74 -6.41
C ALA A 410 -25.21 4.17 -6.94
N LEU A 411 -26.07 4.95 -6.26
CA LEU A 411 -26.37 6.32 -6.66
C LEU A 411 -25.16 7.25 -6.56
N SER A 412 -24.32 7.08 -5.53
CA SER A 412 -23.12 7.92 -5.34
C SER A 412 -22.02 7.70 -6.39
N ARG A 413 -22.19 6.73 -7.30
CA ARG A 413 -21.28 6.55 -8.44
C ARG A 413 -21.52 7.57 -9.55
N LEU A 414 -22.74 8.10 -9.66
CA LEU A 414 -23.10 9.10 -10.66
C LEU A 414 -22.54 10.48 -10.33
N ARG A 415 -22.24 11.26 -11.36
CA ARG A 415 -21.87 12.69 -11.22
C ARG A 415 -23.07 13.63 -11.09
N SER A 416 -24.16 13.34 -11.79
CA SER A 416 -25.40 14.12 -11.80
C SER A 416 -26.64 13.23 -11.86
N LEU A 417 -27.81 13.80 -11.59
CA LEU A 417 -29.11 13.13 -11.76
C LEU A 417 -29.48 12.90 -13.23
N GLU A 418 -28.99 13.73 -14.15
CA GLU A 418 -29.34 13.64 -15.58
C GLU A 418 -28.91 12.31 -16.23
N GLY A 419 -27.82 11.72 -15.73
CA GLY A 419 -27.35 10.41 -16.18
C GLY A 419 -28.01 9.21 -15.49
N LEU A 420 -28.94 9.44 -14.56
CA LEU A 420 -29.63 8.37 -13.84
C LEU A 420 -30.77 7.79 -14.67
N VAL A 421 -30.85 6.47 -14.73
CA VAL A 421 -32.06 5.73 -15.09
C VAL A 421 -32.34 4.70 -14.02
N LEU A 422 -33.57 4.62 -13.55
CA LEU A 422 -34.01 3.55 -12.65
C LEU A 422 -34.78 2.50 -13.46
N SER A 423 -34.44 1.22 -13.32
CA SER A 423 -35.22 0.14 -13.94
C SER A 423 -36.45 -0.25 -13.10
N SER A 424 -36.52 0.22 -11.85
CA SER A 424 -37.59 -0.08 -10.91
C SER A 424 -37.76 1.04 -9.89
N PRO A 425 -38.99 1.27 -9.39
CA PRO A 425 -39.26 2.36 -8.47
C PRO A 425 -38.53 2.14 -7.14
N LEU A 426 -37.94 3.21 -6.62
CA LEU A 426 -37.30 3.21 -5.32
C LEU A 426 -38.39 3.22 -4.24
N ARG A 427 -38.40 2.19 -3.38
CA ARG A 427 -39.36 2.05 -2.28
C ARG A 427 -38.72 2.48 -0.96
N MET A 428 -39.48 3.19 -0.13
CA MET A 428 -39.06 3.64 1.21
C MET A 428 -38.93 2.48 2.23
N ASN A 429 -39.60 1.35 1.98
CA ASN A 429 -39.64 0.23 2.92
C ASN A 429 -38.34 -0.57 2.84
N GLY A 430 -37.46 -0.41 3.83
CA GLY A 430 -36.20 -1.15 3.94
C GLY A 430 -35.01 -0.34 4.47
N LEU A 431 -35.20 0.97 4.71
CA LEU A 431 -34.18 1.86 5.24
C LEU A 431 -34.14 1.84 6.77
N GLU A 432 -33.86 0.68 7.38
CA GLU A 432 -33.57 0.62 8.82
C GLU A 432 -32.20 1.27 9.10
N ASN A 433 -32.18 2.11 10.14
CA ASN A 433 -30.95 2.70 10.63
C ASN A 433 -30.09 1.61 11.24
N ASP A 434 -28.81 1.58 10.86
CA ASP A 434 -27.80 1.12 11.79
C ASP A 434 -27.58 2.25 12.79
N THR A 435 -28.37 2.26 13.88
CA THR A 435 -28.30 3.27 14.95
C THR A 435 -26.88 3.43 15.50
N ASP A 436 -26.10 2.36 15.41
CA ASP A 436 -24.75 2.29 15.95
C ASP A 436 -23.77 3.05 15.04
N VAL A 437 -23.92 2.96 13.73
CA VAL A 437 -23.14 3.77 12.78
C VAL A 437 -23.47 5.26 12.92
N MET A 438 -24.75 5.60 13.05
CA MET A 438 -25.18 7.00 13.18
C MET A 438 -24.71 7.62 14.50
N SER A 439 -24.81 6.89 15.62
CA SER A 439 -24.31 7.35 16.91
C SER A 439 -22.77 7.51 16.90
N TYR A 440 -22.06 6.58 16.27
CA TYR A 440 -20.61 6.68 16.12
C TYR A 440 -20.17 7.92 15.32
N SER A 441 -20.93 8.28 14.28
CA SER A 441 -20.65 9.46 13.44
C SER A 441 -20.79 10.81 14.17
N GLN A 442 -21.49 10.85 15.31
CA GLN A 442 -21.67 12.08 16.11
C GLN A 442 -20.40 12.45 16.90
N ASN A 443 -19.42 11.55 17.01
CA ASN A 443 -18.16 11.78 17.72
C ASN A 443 -17.15 12.65 16.95
N LYS A 444 -17.63 13.50 16.03
CA LYS A 444 -16.81 14.32 15.16
C LYS A 444 -16.17 15.47 15.94
N SER A 445 -14.84 15.58 15.84
CA SER A 445 -14.09 16.68 16.45
C SER A 445 -14.17 17.96 15.60
N SER A 446 -14.29 19.11 16.27
CA SER A 446 -14.21 20.42 15.61
C SER A 446 -12.76 20.78 15.23
N LEU A 447 -12.56 21.67 14.26
CA LEU A 447 -11.20 22.11 13.86
C LEU A 447 -10.38 22.70 15.02
N ASN A 448 -11.05 23.41 15.94
CA ASN A 448 -10.40 23.97 17.13
C ASN A 448 -9.98 22.87 18.12
N GLU A 449 -10.80 21.84 18.30
CA GLU A 449 -10.43 20.67 19.11
C GLU A 449 -9.26 19.91 18.49
N LEU A 450 -9.25 19.73 17.15
CA LEU A 450 -8.15 19.08 16.45
C LEU A 450 -6.83 19.82 16.66
N ALA A 451 -6.83 21.16 16.58
CA ALA A 451 -5.64 21.97 16.83
C ALA A 451 -5.10 21.79 18.27
N PHE A 452 -6.00 21.85 19.26
CA PHE A 452 -5.63 21.66 20.67
C PHE A 452 -5.11 20.25 20.95
N GLN A 453 -5.83 19.23 20.49
CA GLN A 453 -5.43 17.83 20.65
C GLN A 453 -4.11 17.52 19.95
N LEU A 454 -3.88 18.08 18.74
CA LEU A 454 -2.64 17.90 18.02
C LEU A 454 -1.46 18.41 18.84
N ALA A 455 -1.55 19.61 19.41
CA ALA A 455 -0.47 20.19 20.21
C ALA A 455 -0.14 19.34 21.45
N GLU A 456 -1.16 18.89 22.18
CA GLU A 456 -1.00 18.04 23.36
C GLU A 456 -0.43 16.65 23.01
N GLU A 457 -1.01 15.98 22.01
CA GLU A 457 -0.58 14.65 21.57
C GLU A 457 0.80 14.67 20.94
N THR A 458 1.21 15.78 20.31
CA THR A 458 2.57 15.96 19.78
C THR A 458 3.59 16.03 20.92
N GLN A 459 3.29 16.75 22.00
CA GLN A 459 4.15 16.78 23.18
C GLN A 459 4.26 15.39 23.84
N VAL A 460 3.12 14.68 23.97
CA VAL A 460 3.08 13.32 24.53
C VAL A 460 3.86 12.34 23.65
N PHE A 461 3.70 12.43 22.32
CA PHE A 461 4.43 11.62 21.36
C PHE A 461 5.93 11.84 21.45
N LEU A 462 6.38 13.11 21.44
CA LEU A 462 7.78 13.45 21.57
C LEU A 462 8.37 12.93 22.89
N GLY A 463 7.66 13.12 24.00
CA GLY A 463 8.09 12.61 25.31
C GLY A 463 8.23 11.10 25.33
N LYS A 464 7.22 10.36 24.85
CA LYS A 464 7.26 8.88 24.76
C LYS A 464 8.38 8.41 23.83
N PHE A 465 8.56 9.06 22.69
CA PHE A 465 9.61 8.72 21.73
C PHE A 465 10.99 8.91 22.34
N LEU A 466 11.28 10.07 22.94
CA LEU A 466 12.57 10.35 23.59
C LEU A 466 12.83 9.40 24.76
N ILE A 467 11.85 9.17 25.63
CA ILE A 467 12.00 8.24 26.75
C ILE A 467 12.33 6.82 26.25
N LYS A 468 11.64 6.36 25.21
CA LYS A 468 11.90 5.04 24.60
C LYS A 468 13.31 4.99 23.99
N THR A 469 13.73 6.02 23.27
CA THR A 469 15.04 6.11 22.61
C THR A 469 16.20 5.96 23.59
N TYR A 470 16.06 6.43 24.83
CA TYR A 470 17.07 6.35 25.89
C TYR A 470 16.77 5.29 26.97
N SER A 471 15.78 4.42 26.79
CA SER A 471 15.49 3.32 27.72
C SER A 471 16.09 2.02 27.19
N TRP A 472 17.21 1.58 27.79
CA TRP A 472 18.03 0.48 27.26
C TRP A 472 18.08 -0.74 28.18
N PHE A 473 17.13 -0.86 29.11
CA PHE A 473 17.04 -2.00 30.01
C PHE A 473 16.90 -3.33 29.27
N ASP A 474 16.03 -3.38 28.25
CA ASP A 474 15.81 -4.58 27.45
C ASP A 474 17.06 -4.95 26.63
N LEU A 475 17.70 -3.95 25.99
CA LEU A 475 18.97 -4.14 25.28
C LEU A 475 20.02 -4.74 26.22
N ASN A 476 20.20 -4.15 27.41
CA ASN A 476 21.15 -4.66 28.39
C ASN A 476 20.82 -6.10 28.80
N THR A 477 19.54 -6.42 29.00
CA THR A 477 19.09 -7.78 29.34
C THR A 477 19.39 -8.79 28.23
N SER A 478 19.23 -8.42 26.97
CA SER A 478 19.62 -9.25 25.82
C SER A 478 21.13 -9.55 25.82
N TRP A 479 21.97 -8.54 26.09
CA TRP A 479 23.42 -8.70 26.19
C TRP A 479 23.87 -9.53 27.39
N HIS A 480 23.20 -9.41 28.53
CA HIS A 480 23.41 -10.31 29.68
C HIS A 480 23.02 -11.74 29.33
N THR A 481 21.89 -11.95 28.66
CA THR A 481 21.44 -13.27 28.21
C THR A 481 22.46 -13.91 27.25
N HIS A 482 22.99 -13.12 26.32
CA HIS A 482 24.09 -13.53 25.44
C HIS A 482 25.32 -13.99 26.24
N LEU A 483 25.74 -13.18 27.22
CA LEU A 483 26.89 -13.50 28.08
C LEU A 483 26.68 -14.78 28.91
N TYR A 484 25.48 -14.98 29.46
CA TYR A 484 25.14 -16.22 30.17
C TYR A 484 25.18 -17.45 29.25
N GLY A 485 24.92 -17.29 27.96
CA GLY A 485 25.03 -18.35 26.96
C GLY A 485 26.42 -19.00 26.89
N TYR A 486 27.48 -18.31 27.33
CA TYR A 486 28.85 -18.86 27.37
C TYR A 486 29.08 -19.79 28.57
N LEU A 487 28.22 -19.80 29.60
CA LEU A 487 28.36 -20.72 30.74
C LEU A 487 28.02 -22.18 30.39
N ALA A 488 27.19 -22.38 29.37
CA ALA A 488 26.80 -23.70 28.88
C ALA A 488 27.76 -24.26 27.81
N GLU A 489 28.75 -23.46 27.38
CA GLU A 489 29.71 -23.82 26.35
C GLU A 489 30.93 -24.51 26.93
N THR A 490 31.40 -25.58 26.29
CA THR A 490 32.69 -26.21 26.65
C THR A 490 33.85 -25.32 26.23
N ASP A 491 34.96 -25.31 26.99
CA ASP A 491 36.16 -24.50 26.67
C ASP A 491 36.72 -24.73 25.26
N ARG A 492 36.43 -25.88 24.64
CA ARG A 492 36.84 -26.23 23.27
C ARG A 492 35.95 -25.66 22.16
N SER A 493 34.84 -25.00 22.48
CA SER A 493 33.96 -24.42 21.46
C SER A 493 34.57 -23.15 20.89
N LYS A 494 34.44 -22.91 19.58
CA LYS A 494 34.95 -21.67 18.96
C LYS A 494 34.27 -20.42 19.51
N LYS A 495 33.02 -20.55 19.98
CA LYS A 495 32.27 -19.47 20.66
C LYS A 495 32.98 -19.03 21.94
N SER A 496 33.57 -19.94 22.72
CA SER A 496 34.24 -19.60 23.99
C SER A 496 35.34 -18.53 23.84
N SER A 497 36.00 -18.46 22.66
CA SER A 497 37.02 -17.45 22.36
C SER A 497 36.52 -16.00 22.38
N TYR A 498 35.21 -15.79 22.20
CA TYR A 498 34.56 -14.47 22.21
C TYR A 498 34.05 -14.06 23.60
N LYS A 499 34.24 -14.89 24.64
CA LYS A 499 33.72 -14.61 25.98
C LYS A 499 34.25 -13.30 26.57
N GLN A 500 35.56 -13.05 26.46
CA GLN A 500 36.18 -11.81 26.99
C GLN A 500 35.64 -10.56 26.29
N TRP A 501 35.38 -10.64 24.98
CA TRP A 501 34.74 -9.57 24.22
C TRP A 501 33.32 -9.32 24.72
N ALA A 502 32.50 -10.37 24.87
CA ALA A 502 31.15 -10.25 25.39
C ALA A 502 31.12 -9.64 26.80
N GLU A 503 32.03 -10.07 27.70
CA GLU A 503 32.18 -9.50 29.05
C GLU A 503 32.54 -8.00 29.01
N LYS A 504 33.45 -7.60 28.11
CA LYS A 504 33.83 -6.20 27.92
C LYS A 504 32.63 -5.36 27.48
N ILE A 505 31.93 -5.77 26.43
CA ILE A 505 30.79 -5.01 25.88
C ILE A 505 29.63 -4.93 26.89
N THR A 506 29.28 -6.03 27.55
CA THR A 506 28.23 -6.04 28.57
C THR A 506 28.56 -5.09 29.72
N LYS A 507 29.82 -5.04 30.17
CA LYS A 507 30.25 -4.11 31.22
C LYS A 507 30.18 -2.64 30.78
N GLU A 508 30.52 -2.35 29.52
CA GLU A 508 30.36 -1.01 28.95
C GLU A 508 28.88 -0.61 28.91
N LEU A 509 27.98 -1.49 28.47
CA LEU A 509 26.54 -1.26 28.46
C LEU A 509 25.96 -1.06 29.87
N ASP A 510 26.40 -1.82 30.87
CA ASP A 510 25.99 -1.63 32.27
C ASP A 510 26.33 -0.21 32.76
N SER A 511 27.53 0.28 32.42
CA SER A 511 27.97 1.63 32.79
C SER A 511 27.14 2.73 32.10
N ILE A 512 26.76 2.49 30.85
CA ILE A 512 25.94 3.41 30.06
C ILE A 512 24.50 3.42 30.59
N LEU A 513 23.94 2.25 30.93
CA LEU A 513 22.58 2.07 31.43
C LEU A 513 22.32 2.91 32.68
N ILE A 514 23.28 2.97 33.63
CA ILE A 514 23.15 3.78 34.84
C ILE A 514 22.89 5.25 34.51
N ASN A 515 23.62 5.80 33.55
CA ASN A 515 23.47 7.19 33.13
C ASN A 515 22.21 7.38 32.28
N SER A 516 21.86 6.40 31.46
CA SER A 516 20.64 6.40 30.66
C SER A 516 19.38 6.44 31.52
N GLU A 517 19.31 5.62 32.58
CA GLU A 517 18.17 5.60 33.50
C GLU A 517 18.01 6.92 34.28
N LYS A 518 19.13 7.57 34.66
CA LYS A 518 19.10 8.92 35.24
C LYS A 518 18.55 9.93 34.25
N PHE A 519 18.97 9.86 32.99
CA PHE A 519 18.49 10.75 31.93
C PHE A 519 17.01 10.50 31.60
N VAL A 520 16.55 9.25 31.55
CA VAL A 520 15.13 8.90 31.39
C VAL A 520 14.27 9.48 32.52
N LYS A 521 14.74 9.40 33.77
CA LYS A 521 14.06 10.06 34.91
C LYS A 521 14.00 11.58 34.74
N GLN A 522 15.10 12.20 34.26
CA GLN A 522 15.12 13.62 33.94
C GLN A 522 14.11 13.96 32.83
N LEU A 523 14.08 13.22 31.72
CA LEU A 523 13.13 13.44 30.63
C LEU A 523 11.68 13.34 31.13
N LYS A 524 11.35 12.34 31.93
CA LYS A 524 10.01 12.20 32.54
C LYS A 524 9.61 13.45 33.33
N ALA A 525 10.54 14.02 34.11
CA ALA A 525 10.28 15.24 34.87
C ALA A 525 10.09 16.46 33.94
N LEU A 526 10.93 16.61 32.91
CA LEU A 526 10.84 17.74 31.95
C LEU A 526 9.52 17.76 31.18
N PHE A 527 9.03 16.59 30.75
CA PHE A 527 7.74 16.49 30.05
C PHE A 527 6.51 16.65 30.97
N GLN A 528 6.70 16.62 32.29
CA GLN A 528 5.65 16.90 33.29
C GLN A 528 5.63 18.37 33.72
N GLU A 529 6.68 19.16 33.43
CA GLU A 529 6.78 20.58 33.77
C GLU A 529 5.73 21.41 33.00
N LYS A 530 5.05 22.34 33.69
CA LYS A 530 4.09 23.27 33.09
C LYS A 530 4.50 24.72 33.42
N PRO A 531 4.74 25.59 32.42
CA PRO A 531 4.67 25.35 30.98
C PRO A 531 5.82 24.46 30.46
N PHE A 532 5.57 23.73 29.37
CA PHE A 532 6.58 22.88 28.75
C PHE A 532 7.71 23.72 28.14
N ARG A 533 8.95 23.46 28.57
CA ARG A 533 10.14 24.19 28.11
C ARG A 533 10.84 23.42 26.98
N PHE A 534 10.32 23.58 25.77
CA PHE A 534 10.82 22.88 24.59
C PHE A 534 12.32 23.11 24.36
N ASP A 535 12.79 24.37 24.32
CA ASP A 535 14.20 24.67 24.02
C ASP A 535 15.17 24.10 25.06
N PHE A 536 14.79 24.15 26.35
CA PHE A 536 15.59 23.54 27.41
C PHE A 536 15.64 22.02 27.26
N THR A 537 14.51 21.38 26.98
CA THR A 537 14.45 19.93 26.74
C THR A 537 15.30 19.53 25.54
N LYS A 538 15.24 20.28 24.44
CA LYS A 538 16.07 20.10 23.24
C LYS A 538 17.56 20.15 23.58
N GLU A 539 18.01 21.19 24.27
CA GLU A 539 19.42 21.33 24.67
C GLU A 539 19.90 20.15 25.53
N ARG A 540 19.05 19.67 26.46
CA ARG A 540 19.35 18.49 27.28
C ARG A 540 19.47 17.22 26.46
N VAL A 541 18.62 17.03 25.44
CA VAL A 541 18.68 15.87 24.54
C VAL A 541 19.93 15.93 23.67
N PHE A 542 20.30 17.09 23.13
CA PHE A 542 21.53 17.22 22.32
C PHE A 542 22.78 16.89 23.15
N LYS A 543 22.89 17.42 24.38
CA LYS A 543 23.98 17.07 25.30
C LYS A 543 24.00 15.58 25.64
N ALA A 544 22.83 14.94 25.78
CA ALA A 544 22.75 13.51 26.00
C ALA A 544 23.21 12.73 24.76
N TYR A 545 22.81 13.14 23.57
CA TYR A 545 23.27 12.55 22.32
C TYR A 545 24.80 12.62 22.21
N ASP A 546 25.41 13.79 22.42
CA ASP A 546 26.87 13.96 22.35
C ASP A 546 27.61 13.07 23.36
N TYR A 547 26.99 12.77 24.51
CA TYR A 547 27.56 11.87 25.51
C TYR A 547 27.39 10.38 25.15
N PHE A 548 26.19 9.99 24.71
CA PHE A 548 25.83 8.58 24.51
C PHE A 548 26.19 8.05 23.14
N PHE A 549 26.03 8.85 22.08
CA PHE A 549 26.18 8.41 20.69
C PHE A 549 27.58 7.86 20.43
N PRO A 550 28.71 8.52 20.79
CA PRO A 550 30.04 7.97 20.54
C PRO A 550 30.29 6.62 21.22
N LYS A 551 29.67 6.39 22.39
CA LYS A 551 29.79 5.12 23.12
C LYS A 551 28.99 4.01 22.45
N MET A 552 27.76 4.31 22.04
CA MET A 552 26.91 3.36 21.32
C MET A 552 27.47 3.03 19.93
N ASP A 553 27.99 4.04 19.23
CA ASP A 553 28.67 3.90 17.94
C ASP A 553 29.87 2.96 18.03
N HIS A 554 30.71 3.12 19.07
CA HIS A 554 31.81 2.18 19.35
C HIS A 554 31.32 0.74 19.55
N ILE A 555 30.25 0.53 20.32
CA ILE A 555 29.70 -0.81 20.56
C ILE A 555 29.12 -1.40 19.26
N VAL A 556 28.49 -0.59 18.42
CA VAL A 556 28.03 -1.01 17.08
C VAL A 556 29.21 -1.48 16.25
N PHE A 557 30.28 -0.69 16.21
CA PHE A 557 31.49 -1.02 15.47
C PHE A 557 32.09 -2.36 15.94
N GLU A 558 32.28 -2.55 17.24
CA GLU A 558 32.84 -3.78 17.83
C GLU A 558 31.97 -5.01 17.51
N LEU A 559 30.64 -4.86 17.55
CA LEU A 559 29.71 -5.93 17.21
C LEU A 559 29.76 -6.27 15.72
N LEU A 560 29.70 -5.28 14.83
CA LEU A 560 29.79 -5.50 13.38
C LEU A 560 31.13 -6.12 12.99
N PHE A 561 32.23 -5.70 13.63
CA PHE A 561 33.55 -6.28 13.45
C PHE A 561 33.57 -7.76 13.87
N THR A 562 32.99 -8.07 15.03
CA THR A 562 32.86 -9.45 15.53
C THR A 562 32.02 -10.32 14.58
N ILE A 563 30.89 -9.80 14.09
CA ILE A 563 30.05 -10.48 13.10
C ILE A 563 30.85 -10.79 11.83
N ALA A 564 31.64 -9.83 11.33
CA ALA A 564 32.49 -10.03 10.17
C ALA A 564 33.55 -11.12 10.38
N GLN A 565 34.15 -11.21 11.57
CA GLN A 565 35.07 -12.29 11.93
C GLN A 565 34.37 -13.65 12.00
N VAL A 566 33.21 -13.71 12.65
CA VAL A 566 32.43 -14.95 12.83
C VAL A 566 31.94 -15.50 11.49
N LYS A 567 31.51 -14.63 10.57
CA LYS A 567 31.06 -15.01 9.20
C LYS A 567 32.14 -15.80 8.44
N ARG A 568 33.43 -15.56 8.71
CA ARG A 568 34.57 -16.27 8.08
C ARG A 568 34.86 -17.64 8.69
N GLN A 569 34.28 -17.97 9.85
CA GLN A 569 34.58 -19.20 10.56
C GLN A 569 33.58 -20.32 10.25
N ARG A 570 34.09 -21.49 9.84
CA ARG A 570 33.26 -22.70 9.67
C ARG A 570 32.64 -23.15 10.99
N LYS A 571 31.38 -23.58 10.92
CA LYS A 571 30.52 -24.10 12.02
C LYS A 571 30.07 -23.06 13.06
N MET A 572 29.95 -21.79 12.68
CA MET A 572 29.51 -20.69 13.58
C MET A 572 28.11 -20.12 13.28
N LYS A 573 27.29 -20.80 12.47
CA LYS A 573 25.99 -20.26 12.01
C LYS A 573 25.04 -19.86 13.14
N ALA A 574 24.89 -20.70 14.16
CA ALA A 574 24.00 -20.40 15.30
C ALA A 574 24.46 -19.16 16.08
N PHE A 575 25.78 -19.01 16.28
CA PHE A 575 26.35 -17.83 16.93
C PHE A 575 26.19 -16.57 16.06
N TYR A 576 26.38 -16.68 14.75
CA TYR A 576 26.11 -15.59 13.82
C TYR A 576 24.64 -15.12 13.91
N GLU A 577 23.69 -16.06 13.88
CA GLU A 577 22.26 -15.73 14.00
C GLU A 577 21.93 -15.06 15.34
N GLU A 578 22.58 -15.46 16.43
CA GLU A 578 22.48 -14.81 17.74
C GLU A 578 23.02 -13.37 17.72
N LEU A 579 24.19 -13.13 17.13
CA LEU A 579 24.79 -11.79 17.02
C LEU A 579 23.96 -10.86 16.14
N VAL A 580 23.36 -11.36 15.06
CA VAL A 580 22.46 -10.58 14.19
C VAL A 580 21.23 -10.06 14.94
N VAL A 581 20.75 -10.79 15.97
CA VAL A 581 19.66 -10.30 16.83
C VAL A 581 20.11 -9.12 17.68
N LEU A 582 21.30 -9.19 18.29
CA LEU A 582 21.88 -8.07 19.06
C LEU A 582 22.17 -6.86 18.17
N GLU A 583 22.61 -7.11 16.93
CA GLU A 583 22.85 -6.08 15.91
C GLU A 583 21.55 -5.32 15.59
N ASP A 584 20.44 -6.04 15.39
CA ASP A 584 19.13 -5.44 15.11
C ASP A 584 18.67 -4.50 16.23
N GLU A 585 18.82 -4.93 17.48
CA GLU A 585 18.45 -4.14 18.66
C GLU A 585 19.33 -2.89 18.80
N LEU A 586 20.65 -3.04 18.63
CA LEU A 586 21.60 -1.93 18.80
C LEU A 586 21.51 -0.90 17.67
N LEU A 587 21.39 -1.34 16.41
CA LEU A 587 21.17 -0.43 15.28
C LEU A 587 19.88 0.36 15.45
N THR A 588 18.81 -0.29 15.94
CA THR A 588 17.53 0.38 16.21
C THR A 588 17.71 1.50 17.25
N VAL A 589 18.50 1.28 18.30
CA VAL A 589 18.79 2.32 19.30
C VAL A 589 19.52 3.51 18.67
N VAL A 590 20.58 3.27 17.91
CA VAL A 590 21.38 4.34 17.32
C VAL A 590 20.60 5.14 16.26
N LEU A 591 19.86 4.46 15.39
CA LEU A 591 19.02 5.11 14.39
C LEU A 591 17.91 5.95 15.06
N ASN A 592 17.32 5.49 16.16
CA ASN A 592 16.36 6.27 16.92
C ASN A 592 16.99 7.49 17.60
N MET A 593 18.23 7.41 18.08
CA MET A 593 18.96 8.57 18.61
C MET A 593 19.19 9.64 17.53
N LYS A 594 19.63 9.22 16.33
CA LYS A 594 19.78 10.13 15.18
C LYS A 594 18.44 10.77 14.78
N LYS A 595 17.38 9.95 14.68
CA LYS A 595 16.00 10.41 14.38
C LYS A 595 15.50 11.39 15.44
N ALA A 596 15.73 11.14 16.73
CA ALA A 596 15.34 12.01 17.83
C ALA A 596 15.96 13.41 17.75
N ASN A 597 17.28 13.49 17.51
CA ASN A 597 17.93 14.78 17.31
C ASN A 597 17.33 15.52 16.11
N LYS A 598 17.18 14.83 14.97
CA LYS A 598 16.66 15.47 13.77
C LYS A 598 15.22 15.97 13.93
N MET A 599 14.36 15.21 14.62
CA MET A 599 13.00 15.64 14.94
C MET A 599 12.98 16.92 15.78
N LEU A 600 13.86 17.04 16.77
CA LEU A 600 13.94 18.24 17.60
C LEU A 600 14.45 19.47 16.83
N GLU A 601 15.39 19.29 15.90
CA GLU A 601 15.83 20.36 14.99
C GLU A 601 14.68 20.85 14.11
N VAL A 602 13.98 19.92 13.45
CA VAL A 602 12.88 20.24 12.53
C VAL A 602 11.73 20.96 13.25
N LEU A 603 11.37 20.50 14.46
CA LEU A 603 10.35 21.15 15.28
C LEU A 603 10.81 22.54 15.78
N HIS A 604 12.09 22.72 16.09
CA HIS A 604 12.62 24.03 16.46
C HIS A 604 12.57 25.05 15.32
N GLU A 605 12.79 24.59 14.08
CA GLU A 605 12.69 25.40 12.86
C GLU A 605 11.23 25.73 12.48
N GLY A 606 10.23 25.22 13.23
CA GLY A 606 8.81 25.38 12.90
C GLY A 606 8.37 24.60 11.66
N LYS A 607 9.17 23.61 11.22
CA LYS A 607 8.85 22.75 10.08
C LYS A 607 8.04 21.54 10.56
N LYS A 608 7.19 21.02 9.66
CA LYS A 608 6.38 19.81 9.91
C LYS A 608 7.27 18.57 9.93
N LEU A 609 6.94 17.59 10.78
CA LEU A 609 7.59 16.28 10.70
C LEU A 609 7.08 15.56 9.46
N CYS A 610 7.99 15.23 8.55
CA CYS A 610 7.69 14.43 7.37
C CYS A 610 8.96 13.71 6.91
N LYS A 611 8.80 12.76 5.99
CA LYS A 611 9.90 11.97 5.43
C LYS A 611 11.00 12.86 4.84
N GLU A 612 10.61 13.90 4.11
CA GLU A 612 11.54 14.83 3.46
C GLU A 612 12.42 15.58 4.49
N ASN A 613 11.81 16.08 5.57
CA ASN A 613 12.52 16.86 6.59
C ASN A 613 13.37 16.02 7.54
N LEU A 614 13.04 14.74 7.72
CA LEU A 614 13.73 13.83 8.65
C LEU A 614 14.81 12.97 7.98
N ARG A 615 14.81 12.87 6.65
CA ARG A 615 15.78 12.05 5.94
C ARG A 615 17.17 12.68 5.99
N THR A 616 18.15 11.93 6.48
CA THR A 616 19.56 12.30 6.39
C THR A 616 20.36 11.16 5.75
N LEU A 617 21.26 11.49 4.82
CA LEU A 617 22.19 10.54 4.19
C LEU A 617 22.98 9.76 5.26
N ASP A 618 23.37 10.46 6.31
CA ASP A 618 24.08 9.94 7.48
C ASP A 618 23.30 8.87 8.26
N SER A 619 21.96 8.84 8.20
CA SER A 619 21.16 7.77 8.81
C SER A 619 21.01 6.57 7.88
N SER A 620 20.81 6.80 6.58
CA SER A 620 20.63 5.72 5.60
C SER A 620 21.90 4.93 5.34
N GLU A 621 23.07 5.59 5.40
CA GLU A 621 24.37 4.98 5.11
C GLU A 621 25.14 4.55 6.38
N TYR A 622 24.57 4.77 7.57
CA TYR A 622 25.25 4.56 8.86
C TYR A 622 25.94 3.18 8.97
N LYS A 623 25.18 2.12 8.72
CA LYS A 623 25.71 0.74 8.77
C LYS A 623 26.70 0.48 7.63
N ILE A 624 26.41 0.98 6.43
CA ILE A 624 27.26 0.79 5.25
C ILE A 624 28.65 1.39 5.50
N ASN A 625 28.70 2.61 6.05
CA ASN A 625 29.95 3.29 6.38
C ASN A 625 30.79 2.50 7.39
N HIS A 626 30.15 1.90 8.41
CA HIS A 626 30.82 1.01 9.35
C HIS A 626 31.36 -0.25 8.67
N LEU A 627 30.57 -0.89 7.80
CA LEU A 627 30.99 -2.09 7.08
C LEU A 627 32.17 -1.82 6.15
N VAL A 628 32.20 -0.66 5.48
CA VAL A 628 33.33 -0.22 4.66
C VAL A 628 34.59 -0.05 5.50
N ALA A 629 34.50 0.66 6.63
CA ALA A 629 35.64 0.86 7.53
C ALA A 629 36.17 -0.47 8.09
N ILE A 630 35.28 -1.39 8.45
CA ILE A 630 35.64 -2.74 8.90
C ILE A 630 36.33 -3.53 7.79
N ALA A 631 35.82 -3.47 6.56
CA ALA A 631 36.42 -4.16 5.43
C ALA A 631 37.85 -3.65 5.15
N GLU A 632 38.08 -2.34 5.22
CA GLU A 632 39.40 -1.72 5.08
C GLU A 632 40.37 -2.14 6.19
N LEU A 633 39.90 -2.13 7.45
CA LEU A 633 40.71 -2.60 8.57
C LEU A 633 41.12 -4.05 8.40
N ILE A 634 40.19 -4.92 8.00
CA ILE A 634 40.49 -6.32 7.78
C ILE A 634 41.48 -6.48 6.61
N ARG A 635 41.32 -5.76 5.49
CA ARG A 635 42.31 -5.74 4.39
C ARG A 635 43.69 -5.39 4.88
N ASN A 636 43.81 -4.31 5.65
CA ASN A 636 45.08 -3.83 6.18
C ASN A 636 45.72 -4.80 7.19
N THR A 637 44.90 -5.57 7.90
CA THR A 637 45.37 -6.59 8.86
C THR A 637 45.74 -7.92 8.18
N THR A 638 45.19 -8.20 6.98
CA THR A 638 45.33 -9.48 6.24
C THR A 638 46.31 -9.40 5.07
N LEU A 639 47.30 -8.49 5.09
CA LEU A 639 48.38 -8.36 4.09
C LEU A 639 49.34 -9.58 4.00
N ALA A 640 48.85 -10.78 4.34
CA ALA A 640 49.48 -12.07 4.10
C ALA A 640 48.38 -13.13 3.94
N VAL A 641 47.74 -13.19 2.77
CA VAL A 641 47.22 -14.37 2.05
C VAL A 641 46.35 -13.86 0.89
N ASP A 642 46.66 -14.31 -0.33
CA ASP A 642 45.98 -14.02 -1.59
C ASP A 642 44.56 -14.58 -1.64
N ASP A 643 43.59 -13.86 -1.07
CA ASP A 643 42.17 -14.07 -1.38
C ASP A 643 41.61 -12.78 -1.98
N GLU A 644 41.20 -12.83 -3.26
CA GLU A 644 40.54 -11.73 -3.97
C GLU A 644 39.29 -11.26 -3.19
N TYR A 645 39.28 -9.98 -2.82
CA TYR A 645 38.18 -9.33 -2.14
C TYR A 645 37.07 -8.96 -3.14
N ASP A 646 35.97 -9.69 -3.15
CA ASP A 646 34.76 -9.22 -3.84
C ASP A 646 34.00 -8.23 -2.93
N LEU A 647 34.03 -6.95 -3.31
CA LEU A 647 33.22 -5.88 -2.70
C LEU A 647 31.70 -6.19 -2.77
N ALA A 648 31.30 -7.09 -3.65
CA ALA A 648 29.93 -7.57 -3.84
C ALA A 648 29.36 -8.31 -2.60
N ASP A 649 30.22 -8.91 -1.77
CA ASP A 649 29.77 -9.73 -0.62
C ASP A 649 29.30 -8.92 0.60
N PHE A 650 29.56 -7.60 0.57
CA PHE A 650 29.13 -6.62 1.57
C PHE A 650 28.17 -5.56 1.00
N SER A 651 28.16 -5.37 -0.33
CA SER A 651 27.07 -4.66 -1.00
C SER A 651 25.95 -5.65 -1.31
N SER A 652 24.99 -5.81 -0.39
CA SER A 652 23.66 -6.21 -0.88
C SER A 652 23.23 -5.22 -1.97
N ASP A 653 22.85 -5.76 -3.12
CA ASP A 653 22.65 -5.09 -4.39
C ASP A 653 22.02 -3.67 -4.37
N LYS A 654 22.51 -2.91 -5.37
CA LYS A 654 22.11 -1.59 -5.88
C LYS A 654 22.59 -0.38 -5.10
N LYS A 655 23.49 0.37 -5.79
CA LYS A 655 23.62 1.83 -5.71
C LYS A 655 22.29 2.45 -5.29
N ALA A 656 22.33 3.27 -4.26
CA ALA A 656 21.21 4.04 -3.73
C ALA A 656 20.29 4.57 -4.84
N LYS A 657 19.23 3.83 -5.16
CA LYS A 657 18.16 4.32 -6.01
C LYS A 657 17.13 4.98 -5.12
N ASP A 658 17.59 6.03 -4.45
CA ASP A 658 16.80 6.72 -3.45
C ASP A 658 16.11 7.94 -4.02
N LYS A 659 15.11 7.66 -4.84
CA LYS A 659 14.01 8.56 -5.17
C LYS A 659 12.78 7.70 -5.46
N LYS A 660 12.04 7.31 -4.42
CA LYS A 660 10.61 7.07 -4.59
C LYS A 660 9.91 8.44 -4.64
N GLU A 661 10.25 9.20 -5.69
CA GLU A 661 9.38 10.27 -6.20
C GLU A 661 8.03 9.64 -6.56
N LYS A 662 6.97 10.46 -6.60
CA LYS A 662 5.60 10.10 -7.02
C LYS A 662 5.61 8.93 -7.99
N LYS A 663 4.84 7.85 -7.74
CA LYS A 663 4.79 6.63 -8.59
C LYS A 663 5.02 7.00 -10.05
N LYS A 664 6.26 6.82 -10.50
CA LYS A 664 6.64 7.19 -11.86
C LYS A 664 5.89 6.28 -12.82
N PRO A 665 5.54 6.76 -14.02
CA PRO A 665 4.98 5.88 -15.03
C PRO A 665 5.85 4.65 -15.25
N THR A 666 5.23 3.50 -15.50
CA THR A 666 5.94 2.21 -15.57
C THR A 666 7.11 2.23 -16.58
N TYR A 667 6.95 2.94 -17.70
CA TYR A 667 8.00 3.11 -18.71
C TYR A 667 9.17 3.99 -18.24
N MET A 668 8.95 4.96 -17.35
CA MET A 668 10.02 5.76 -16.76
C MET A 668 10.91 4.93 -15.82
N ILE A 669 10.35 3.89 -15.18
CA ILE A 669 11.16 2.93 -14.39
C ILE A 669 12.04 2.09 -15.32
N THR A 670 11.54 1.71 -16.51
CA THR A 670 12.37 1.09 -17.56
C THR A 670 13.50 2.03 -17.97
N LEU A 671 13.21 3.32 -18.21
CA LEU A 671 14.22 4.31 -18.59
C LEU A 671 15.32 4.42 -17.52
N ASP A 672 14.95 4.50 -16.25
CA ASP A 672 15.89 4.60 -15.14
C ASP A 672 16.79 3.35 -15.04
N LEU A 673 16.32 2.16 -15.42
CA LEU A 673 17.14 0.93 -15.46
C LEU A 673 17.96 0.83 -16.74
N TRP A 674 17.42 1.31 -17.87
CA TRP A 674 18.12 1.39 -19.15
C TRP A 674 19.33 2.32 -19.06
N LYS A 675 19.16 3.51 -18.47
CA LYS A 675 20.25 4.47 -18.22
C LYS A 675 21.32 3.96 -17.25
N GLU A 676 21.00 2.95 -16.43
CA GLU A 676 21.97 2.26 -15.59
C GLU A 676 22.79 1.21 -16.35
N GLY A 677 22.53 1.00 -17.64
CA GLY A 677 23.27 0.08 -18.52
C GLY A 677 22.74 -1.35 -18.52
N ASN A 678 21.56 -1.62 -17.93
CA ASN A 678 20.98 -2.96 -17.90
C ASN A 678 20.43 -3.35 -19.29
N ARG A 679 20.62 -4.62 -19.68
CA ARG A 679 20.06 -5.17 -20.94
C ARG A 679 18.55 -5.42 -20.80
N ILE A 680 17.82 -5.52 -21.91
CA ILE A 680 16.36 -5.78 -21.92
C ILE A 680 15.99 -7.00 -21.06
N ASP A 681 16.78 -8.07 -21.16
CA ASP A 681 16.57 -9.32 -20.41
C ASP A 681 16.75 -9.13 -18.89
N GLU A 682 17.77 -8.39 -18.49
CA GLU A 682 18.04 -8.06 -17.09
C GLU A 682 16.96 -7.14 -16.53
N ILE A 683 16.51 -6.16 -17.31
CA ILE A 683 15.39 -5.28 -16.92
C ILE A 683 14.11 -6.09 -16.73
N ALA A 684 13.82 -7.04 -17.64
CA ALA A 684 12.67 -7.92 -17.55
C ALA A 684 12.71 -8.75 -16.26
N GLU A 685 13.86 -9.35 -15.92
CA GLU A 685 14.02 -10.13 -14.70
C GLU A 685 13.93 -9.26 -13.42
N LEU A 686 14.66 -8.14 -13.37
CA LEU A 686 14.67 -7.20 -12.24
C LEU A 686 13.30 -6.63 -11.93
N ARG A 687 12.49 -6.41 -12.97
CA ARG A 687 11.13 -5.89 -12.84
C ARG A 687 10.07 -6.98 -12.71
N LYS A 688 10.44 -8.25 -12.88
CA LYS A 688 9.51 -9.38 -13.04
C LYS A 688 8.49 -9.09 -14.14
N LEU A 689 8.93 -8.65 -15.31
CA LEU A 689 8.10 -8.40 -16.49
C LEU A 689 8.53 -9.30 -17.64
N THR A 690 7.69 -9.39 -18.67
CA THR A 690 8.07 -10.04 -19.92
C THR A 690 8.93 -9.11 -20.76
N LYS A 691 9.76 -9.68 -21.65
CA LYS A 691 10.54 -8.88 -22.61
C LYS A 691 9.63 -8.03 -23.50
N THR A 692 8.49 -8.56 -23.92
CA THR A 692 7.47 -7.85 -24.72
C THR A 692 6.95 -6.60 -24.01
N THR A 693 6.70 -6.68 -22.69
CA THR A 693 6.32 -5.50 -21.90
C THR A 693 7.45 -4.46 -21.85
N ILE A 694 8.72 -4.89 -21.71
CA ILE A 694 9.87 -3.97 -21.74
C ILE A 694 10.01 -3.29 -23.10
N TYR A 695 9.87 -4.01 -24.22
CA TYR A 695 9.86 -3.42 -25.55
C TYR A 695 8.74 -2.39 -25.72
N SER A 696 7.53 -2.68 -25.21
CA SER A 696 6.43 -1.70 -25.21
C SER A 696 6.78 -0.43 -24.43
N HIS A 697 7.49 -0.55 -23.30
CA HIS A 697 7.95 0.61 -22.54
C HIS A 697 9.00 1.42 -23.30
N LEU A 698 9.98 0.75 -23.94
CA LEU A 698 11.01 1.41 -24.74
C LEU A 698 10.40 2.12 -25.96
N GLY A 699 9.45 1.50 -26.66
CA GLY A 699 8.78 2.13 -27.80
C GLY A 699 8.05 3.42 -27.42
N LYS A 700 7.42 3.47 -26.24
CA LYS A 700 6.81 4.70 -25.73
C LYS A 700 7.85 5.77 -25.38
N LEU A 701 8.98 5.37 -24.79
CA LEU A 701 10.07 6.31 -24.49
C LEU A 701 10.65 6.92 -25.77
N VAL A 702 10.65 6.18 -26.88
CA VAL A 702 11.04 6.70 -28.19
C VAL A 702 9.99 7.67 -28.74
N GLU A 703 8.70 7.34 -28.64
CA GLU A 703 7.59 8.21 -29.03
C GLU A 703 7.60 9.55 -28.26
N ASP A 704 7.87 9.49 -26.95
CA ASP A 704 7.98 10.66 -26.06
C ASP A 704 9.33 11.42 -26.21
N ASN A 705 10.17 11.07 -27.20
CA ASN A 705 11.52 11.61 -27.43
C ASN A 705 12.46 11.52 -26.20
N SER A 706 12.20 10.58 -25.28
CA SER A 706 13.02 10.32 -24.10
C SER A 706 14.19 9.37 -24.37
N LEU A 707 14.13 8.60 -25.46
CA LEU A 707 15.19 7.74 -26.00
C LEU A 707 15.20 7.86 -27.53
N SER A 708 16.39 7.72 -28.14
CA SER A 708 16.50 7.62 -29.59
C SER A 708 16.36 6.16 -30.03
N ILE A 709 15.83 5.91 -31.24
CA ILE A 709 15.72 4.52 -31.73
C ILE A 709 17.10 3.89 -31.95
N GLU A 710 18.12 4.71 -32.27
CA GLU A 710 19.53 4.32 -32.39
C GLU A 710 20.13 3.86 -31.06
N ASP A 711 19.55 4.24 -29.92
CA ASP A 711 20.00 3.75 -28.61
C ASP A 711 19.60 2.28 -28.40
N ILE A 712 18.58 1.79 -29.12
CA ILE A 712 17.93 0.50 -28.88
C ILE A 712 18.22 -0.49 -30.01
N LEU A 713 18.20 -0.04 -31.27
CA LEU A 713 18.43 -0.87 -32.46
C LEU A 713 19.72 -0.46 -33.21
N PRO A 714 20.47 -1.42 -33.78
CA PRO A 714 21.61 -1.12 -34.64
C PRO A 714 21.19 -0.32 -35.88
N SER A 715 22.06 0.59 -36.35
CA SER A 715 21.78 1.45 -37.50
C SER A 715 21.43 0.69 -38.78
N GLU A 716 22.09 -0.45 -39.04
CA GLU A 716 21.77 -1.34 -40.18
C GLU A 716 20.30 -1.82 -40.12
N ARG A 717 19.81 -2.12 -38.92
CA ARG A 717 18.45 -2.63 -38.70
C ARG A 717 17.38 -1.56 -38.84
N ILE A 718 17.71 -0.32 -38.46
CA ILE A 718 16.84 0.84 -38.65
C ILE A 718 16.65 1.13 -40.15
N ILE A 719 17.73 1.04 -40.94
CA ILE A 719 17.67 1.23 -42.41
C ILE A 719 16.79 0.16 -43.06
N GLU A 720 16.93 -1.11 -42.65
CA GLU A 720 16.08 -2.20 -43.12
C GLU A 720 14.60 -2.01 -42.79
N LEU A 721 14.29 -1.58 -41.56
CA LEU A 721 12.91 -1.28 -41.15
C LEU A 721 12.34 -0.05 -41.86
N GLN A 722 13.17 0.96 -42.15
CA GLN A 722 12.77 2.11 -42.94
C GLN A 722 12.33 1.72 -44.35
N ALA A 723 13.16 0.95 -45.05
CA ALA A 723 12.85 0.47 -46.39
C ALA A 723 11.55 -0.36 -46.40
N LEU A 724 11.37 -1.22 -45.39
CA LEU A 724 10.16 -2.02 -45.21
C LEU A 724 8.90 -1.15 -45.08
N PHE A 725 8.93 -0.14 -44.20
CA PHE A 725 7.77 0.72 -43.98
C PHE A 725 7.50 1.72 -45.13
N GLU A 726 8.50 1.98 -45.98
CA GLU A 726 8.33 2.71 -47.24
C GLU A 726 7.67 1.82 -48.32
N GLU A 727 8.05 0.53 -48.38
CA GLU A 727 7.45 -0.46 -49.29
C GLU A 727 5.97 -0.73 -48.98
N PHE A 728 5.62 -0.87 -47.70
CA PHE A 728 4.25 -1.17 -47.26
C PHE A 728 3.48 0.08 -46.80
N HIS A 729 3.64 1.19 -47.52
CA HIS A 729 3.07 2.48 -47.15
C HIS A 729 1.55 2.41 -46.90
N GLY A 730 1.11 2.78 -45.69
CA GLY A 730 -0.31 2.81 -45.31
C GLY A 730 -0.91 1.49 -44.80
N LYS A 731 -0.14 0.38 -44.78
CA LYS A 731 -0.57 -0.88 -44.16
C LYS A 731 -0.35 -0.88 -42.64
N SER A 732 -1.20 -1.59 -41.92
CA SER A 732 -1.05 -1.82 -40.47
C SER A 732 0.11 -2.78 -40.18
N ILE A 733 0.71 -2.74 -38.97
CA ILE A 733 1.77 -3.69 -38.58
C ILE A 733 1.32 -5.14 -38.76
N SER A 734 0.04 -5.44 -38.53
CA SER A 734 -0.50 -6.79 -38.71
C SER A 734 -0.48 -7.25 -40.18
N GLU A 735 -0.73 -6.33 -41.11
CA GLU A 735 -0.67 -6.60 -42.55
C GLU A 735 0.77 -6.69 -43.04
N ILE A 736 1.64 -5.80 -42.58
CA ILE A 736 3.10 -5.87 -42.84
C ILE A 736 3.60 -7.24 -42.37
N LYS A 737 3.36 -7.60 -41.11
CA LYS A 737 3.83 -8.86 -40.51
C LYS A 737 3.24 -10.12 -41.16
N ALA A 738 2.11 -10.03 -41.85
CA ALA A 738 1.54 -11.14 -42.61
C ALA A 738 2.22 -11.34 -43.98
N GLU A 739 2.80 -10.27 -44.55
CA GLU A 739 3.46 -10.28 -45.87
C GLU A 739 4.98 -10.51 -45.77
N ILE A 740 5.60 -10.19 -44.64
CA ILE A 740 6.98 -10.59 -44.32
C ILE A 740 7.01 -11.90 -43.53
N GLU A 741 7.74 -12.91 -44.04
CA GLU A 741 8.17 -14.07 -43.24
C GLU A 741 8.95 -13.62 -42.00
N ASP A 742 9.20 -14.52 -41.03
CA ASP A 742 9.72 -14.29 -39.66
C ASP A 742 11.06 -13.52 -39.47
N LYS A 743 11.51 -12.80 -40.49
CA LYS A 743 12.70 -11.95 -40.56
C LYS A 743 12.77 -10.81 -39.53
N TYR A 744 11.62 -10.28 -39.07
CA TYR A 744 11.54 -9.21 -38.06
C TYR A 744 10.57 -9.57 -36.94
N SER A 745 10.92 -9.20 -35.71
CA SER A 745 10.05 -9.42 -34.55
C SER A 745 8.90 -8.41 -34.51
N TRP A 746 7.80 -8.75 -33.84
CA TRP A 746 6.68 -7.82 -33.64
C TRP A 746 7.11 -6.57 -32.85
N GLU A 747 8.05 -6.74 -31.94
CA GLU A 747 8.61 -5.69 -31.10
C GLU A 747 9.45 -4.69 -31.92
N GLU A 748 10.28 -5.17 -32.85
CA GLU A 748 11.09 -4.32 -33.74
C GLU A 748 10.21 -3.45 -34.65
N LEU A 749 9.17 -4.04 -35.25
CA LEU A 749 8.21 -3.32 -36.10
C LEU A 749 7.48 -2.23 -35.32
N LYS A 750 7.04 -2.53 -34.09
CA LYS A 750 6.38 -1.55 -33.21
C LYS A 750 7.32 -0.44 -32.76
N LEU A 751 8.56 -0.78 -32.42
CA LEU A 751 9.56 0.20 -31.97
C LEU A 751 9.82 1.24 -33.07
N TYR A 752 10.00 0.78 -34.31
CA TYR A 752 10.21 1.65 -35.47
C TYR A 752 8.95 2.43 -35.88
N GLN A 753 7.77 1.83 -35.78
CA GLN A 753 6.53 2.59 -36.01
C GLN A 753 6.39 3.76 -35.03
N ARG A 754 6.69 3.55 -33.75
CA ARG A 754 6.59 4.58 -32.71
C ARG A 754 7.70 5.64 -32.79
N SER A 755 8.80 5.36 -33.48
CA SER A 755 9.83 6.37 -33.75
C SER A 755 9.48 7.30 -34.92
N ARG A 756 8.45 6.99 -35.71
CA ARG A 756 7.98 7.88 -36.76
C ARG A 756 7.08 8.97 -36.17
N PRO A 757 7.21 10.23 -36.62
CA PRO A 757 6.33 11.30 -36.18
C PRO A 757 4.88 10.92 -36.49
N SER A 758 4.01 11.01 -35.47
CA SER A 758 2.57 10.88 -35.61
C SER A 758 2.09 11.79 -36.74
N ALA A 759 1.51 11.19 -37.78
CA ALA A 759 0.80 11.93 -38.82
C ALA A 759 -0.50 12.49 -38.20
N ALA A 760 -0.39 13.61 -37.49
CA ALA A 760 -1.53 14.45 -37.14
C ALA A 760 -1.82 15.38 -38.33
N GLU A 761 -3.07 15.32 -38.79
CA GLU A 761 -3.77 16.30 -39.64
C GLU A 761 -3.42 16.30 -41.15
N GLY A 762 -4.10 15.40 -41.86
CA GLY A 762 -4.65 15.66 -43.20
C GLY A 762 -6.16 15.45 -43.16
#